data_AF-A0A7W8JRW4-F1
#
_entry.id   AF-A0A7W8JRW4-F1
#
_cell.length_a   1.000
_cell.length_b   1.000
_cell.length_c   1.000
_cell.angle_alpha   90.00
_cell.angle_beta   90.00
_cell.angle_gamma   90.00
#
_symmetry.space_group_name_H-M   'P 1'
#
loop_
_entity.id
_entity.type
_entity.pdbx_description
1 polymer ?
#
loop_
_entity_poly.entity_id
_entity_poly.type
_entity_poly.pdbx_seq_one_letter_code
_entity_poly.pdbx_strand_id
1 'polypeptide(L)'
;MSFKYLRLMAIAAAMLFAGSASAVTYTDNFSGNASTLSWNALNYACLTAGTGASGTAGVIPACSPAFDANGSGALRLTPAAGNQAGAILSNFAPFPLTQGLQVTFTTYTYGGNSGGTAGNGADGITFFLTDGTQAVPTVAGGLGGSLGYSCSNTNSQYEGLANAYLGLGIDEYGNFLNNADNTNTGIENTNYSGITTNGTNTYTNGQDQYQPERIGLRGAGNLTWTWLKAQNPTYYSGNVDITKTKAACSSGQYVSGTITTTTGFGRNQVTTTTNTYANIPYNYNAIAGGYAVLPNNTKIANESATTRAQATPITYKLQISAGGLLNFAYSYNNGVFQPVLVNNSITSTNGPLPASLRFGFSSGTGGSWNIHEITCFQASPLQSNTSAGANTVQSGQYNAGAAVYLATYTSDNWWGSVTSNSVLAASDGSLSVSSTANWDANCDITGGACPSLGPDSSGNTKTVTAQSSRNLVTWNGSTGVAFQWGNLTTTQATNLNGTDGAGSTRVSWLRGDRSTEQLYSPVPGSLRARTQVLGDIIDSSPTFVAAPAANNYPDAFTDSLVGSSAVRPENASGAQTYSAFVTANSGRQNIVYTGSNDGFLHAFAAGPAISNTYTASTNNGSELLGFMPAGLLANSTNSTNLVNLTSPNYVHNYYVDATPVAGDLFYGSKWHTWLVGGVGTGGSEIYALDITDPTQFTEATASKVVMGDWTSATAGLSNLGQTVGTPVITRLHNGNWAIIFGNGLGSGKAAGIYIGLVDSTSGAVTFTFYSTGVGSASSANGIAYVATADLDGDQITDYLYAGDQQGNLWRLDVTSKTASNWAYSKFGNTAITPLYVAKSGASTPLLQPITTAPVVASVTVGGGNRVMVMFGTGQKTPFNSTSGDVYATGSQTFYGIWDWDMTAWNAAAIANAQYVSLAGPQTVSRSALLQQTLASTSTGSGTNSQVLGYRYLNVGTVVCWQGSSACTSNNNQYGWLFDLPTTNEQIIYSPTIIGGAVVVNTAIPPTVSASTCNAGLQSGWTMAFDPASGGGIVQSFFPGSNGSTGTVNGSTVGGIQLNGVGSPSSISYNGQSYLVSQTVNGTAAVSRYYPRDGASSRVSWKEIRY
;
A
#
# COMPACT_ATOMS: atom_id res chain seq x y z
N MET A 1 -52.23 -23.66 -31.65
CA MET A 1 -51.17 -23.15 -30.76
C MET A 1 -50.88 -21.70 -31.15
N SER A 2 -51.01 -20.77 -30.21
CA SER A 2 -51.15 -19.33 -30.46
C SER A 2 -49.80 -18.60 -30.59
N PHE A 3 -49.76 -17.59 -31.47
CA PHE A 3 -48.69 -16.61 -31.70
C PHE A 3 -48.06 -15.99 -30.44
N LYS A 4 -48.71 -16.11 -29.27
CA LYS A 4 -48.18 -15.68 -27.96
C LYS A 4 -46.98 -16.52 -27.48
N TYR A 5 -46.88 -17.81 -27.85
CA TYR A 5 -45.76 -18.66 -27.42
C TYR A 5 -44.46 -18.40 -28.21
N LEU A 6 -44.56 -17.94 -29.47
CA LEU A 6 -43.39 -17.63 -30.29
C LEU A 6 -42.69 -16.34 -29.83
N ARG A 7 -43.44 -15.36 -29.30
CA ARG A 7 -42.87 -14.14 -28.69
C ARG A 7 -42.26 -14.40 -27.31
N LEU A 8 -42.84 -15.29 -26.51
CA LEU A 8 -42.23 -15.68 -25.22
C LEU A 8 -40.93 -16.50 -25.41
N MET A 9 -40.85 -17.37 -26.41
CA MET A 9 -39.60 -18.07 -26.72
C MET A 9 -38.53 -17.15 -27.33
N ALA A 10 -38.89 -16.15 -28.12
CA ALA A 10 -37.94 -15.16 -28.64
C ALA A 10 -37.40 -14.23 -27.52
N ILE A 11 -38.22 -13.89 -26.52
CA ILE A 11 -37.80 -13.09 -25.36
C ILE A 11 -36.99 -13.93 -24.37
N ALA A 12 -37.34 -15.20 -24.16
CA ALA A 12 -36.55 -16.11 -23.32
C ALA A 12 -35.20 -16.47 -23.96
N ALA A 13 -35.13 -16.63 -25.29
CA ALA A 13 -33.88 -16.82 -26.01
C ALA A 13 -33.01 -15.55 -25.99
N ALA A 14 -33.60 -14.35 -26.08
CA ALA A 14 -32.87 -13.09 -25.95
C ALA A 14 -32.35 -12.83 -24.51
N MET A 15 -33.07 -13.28 -23.48
CA MET A 15 -32.61 -13.21 -22.08
C MET A 15 -31.54 -14.25 -21.73
N LEU A 16 -31.47 -15.38 -22.46
CA LEU A 16 -30.44 -16.41 -22.28
C LEU A 16 -29.10 -16.09 -22.99
N PHE A 17 -29.04 -15.01 -23.78
CA PHE A 17 -27.81 -14.52 -24.43
C PHE A 17 -27.36 -13.12 -23.97
N ALA A 18 -27.91 -12.60 -22.86
CA ALA A 18 -27.20 -11.59 -22.08
C ALA A 18 -26.06 -12.28 -21.30
N GLY A 19 -25.12 -12.87 -22.03
CA GLY A 19 -23.84 -13.24 -21.47
C GLY A 19 -23.22 -11.96 -20.94
N SER A 20 -23.05 -11.88 -19.63
CA SER A 20 -22.15 -10.93 -19.00
C SER A 20 -20.84 -11.01 -19.76
N ALA A 21 -20.55 -10.00 -20.59
CA ALA A 21 -19.29 -9.94 -21.32
C ALA A 21 -18.19 -9.96 -20.27
N SER A 22 -17.47 -11.09 -20.20
CA SER A 22 -16.36 -11.26 -19.28
C SER A 22 -15.37 -10.12 -19.52
N ALA A 23 -14.92 -9.46 -18.46
CA ALA A 23 -13.85 -8.46 -18.52
C ALA A 23 -12.65 -9.08 -19.26
N VAL A 24 -12.28 -8.50 -20.40
CA VAL A 24 -11.17 -8.99 -21.23
C VAL A 24 -9.90 -8.31 -20.76
N THR A 25 -8.96 -9.08 -20.21
CA THR A 25 -7.62 -8.63 -19.88
C THR A 25 -6.63 -9.24 -20.87
N TYR A 26 -5.78 -8.40 -21.46
CA TYR A 26 -4.64 -8.80 -22.27
C TYR A 26 -3.37 -8.59 -21.46
N THR A 27 -2.51 -9.60 -21.37
CA THR A 27 -1.23 -9.51 -20.66
C THR A 27 -0.16 -10.14 -21.52
N ASP A 28 1.01 -9.51 -21.61
CA ASP A 28 2.20 -10.08 -22.21
C ASP A 28 3.46 -9.66 -21.46
N ASN A 29 4.24 -10.65 -21.04
CA ASN A 29 5.47 -10.43 -20.29
C ASN A 29 6.70 -10.26 -21.17
N PHE A 30 6.61 -10.74 -22.41
CA PHE A 30 7.73 -10.83 -23.35
C PHE A 30 8.96 -11.58 -22.79
N SER A 31 8.81 -12.33 -21.69
CA SER A 31 9.93 -12.97 -20.99
C SER A 31 10.19 -14.41 -21.44
N GLY A 32 9.20 -15.02 -22.10
CA GLY A 32 9.29 -16.40 -22.59
C GLY A 32 9.85 -16.56 -24.00
N ASN A 33 9.92 -17.82 -24.45
CA ASN A 33 10.32 -18.20 -25.81
C ASN A 33 9.41 -17.67 -26.93
N ALA A 34 8.19 -17.25 -26.57
CA ALA A 34 7.19 -16.65 -27.45
C ALA A 34 6.35 -15.65 -26.65
N SER A 35 5.75 -14.68 -27.34
CA SER A 35 4.76 -13.77 -26.78
C SER A 35 3.48 -14.53 -26.43
N THR A 36 2.80 -14.11 -25.38
CA THR A 36 1.50 -14.71 -24.99
C THR A 36 0.34 -14.16 -25.82
N LEU A 37 0.53 -12.98 -26.42
CA LEU A 37 -0.41 -12.38 -27.36
C LEU A 37 0.17 -12.42 -28.79
N SER A 38 -0.73 -12.31 -29.78
CA SER A 38 -0.38 -12.25 -31.20
C SER A 38 0.02 -10.82 -31.60
N TRP A 39 1.27 -10.61 -31.98
CA TRP A 39 1.81 -9.29 -32.36
C TRP A 39 2.39 -9.30 -33.77
N ASN A 40 2.16 -8.23 -34.52
CA ASN A 40 2.86 -7.96 -35.77
C ASN A 40 4.15 -7.20 -35.47
N ALA A 41 5.29 -7.86 -35.59
CA ALA A 41 6.59 -7.23 -35.46
C ALA A 41 7.05 -6.58 -36.78
N LEU A 42 7.61 -5.38 -36.66
CA LEU A 42 8.14 -4.58 -37.76
C LEU A 42 9.61 -4.25 -37.48
N ASN A 43 10.41 -4.25 -38.54
CA ASN A 43 11.83 -3.88 -38.52
C ASN A 43 12.65 -4.67 -37.47
N TYR A 44 13.31 -3.99 -36.52
CA TYR A 44 14.24 -4.62 -35.55
C TYR A 44 13.57 -5.20 -34.30
N ALA A 45 12.25 -5.15 -34.18
CA ALA A 45 11.56 -5.68 -33.00
C ALA A 45 11.75 -7.19 -32.85
N CYS A 46 12.22 -7.65 -31.69
CA CYS A 46 12.51 -9.07 -31.43
C CYS A 46 12.33 -9.43 -29.94
N LEU A 47 12.16 -10.72 -29.62
CA LEU A 47 12.18 -11.25 -28.26
C LEU A 47 13.57 -11.74 -27.90
N THR A 48 14.11 -11.27 -26.78
CA THR A 48 15.49 -11.58 -26.36
C THR A 48 15.69 -13.02 -25.89
N ALA A 49 14.64 -13.66 -25.39
CA ALA A 49 14.56 -15.10 -25.12
C ALA A 49 13.81 -15.86 -26.22
N GLY A 50 13.43 -15.18 -27.31
CA GLY A 50 12.54 -15.73 -28.34
C GLY A 50 13.15 -16.87 -29.13
N THR A 51 12.27 -17.68 -29.72
CA THR A 51 12.64 -18.75 -30.68
C THR A 51 11.92 -18.60 -32.04
N GLY A 52 11.11 -17.55 -32.21
CA GLY A 52 10.31 -17.32 -33.40
C GLY A 52 11.14 -16.93 -34.63
N ALA A 53 10.72 -17.37 -35.82
CA ALA A 53 11.36 -17.01 -37.08
C ALA A 53 10.84 -15.67 -37.64
N SER A 54 11.74 -14.88 -38.22
CA SER A 54 11.41 -13.61 -38.90
C SER A 54 10.39 -13.81 -40.02
N GLY A 55 9.46 -12.86 -40.16
CA GLY A 55 8.41 -12.87 -41.18
C GLY A 55 7.17 -13.74 -40.87
N THR A 56 7.13 -14.39 -39.70
CA THR A 56 5.96 -15.18 -39.28
C THR A 56 4.86 -14.26 -38.76
N ALA A 57 3.68 -14.28 -39.39
CA ALA A 57 2.55 -13.43 -39.01
C ALA A 57 2.10 -13.70 -37.56
N GLY A 58 1.85 -12.63 -36.79
CA GLY A 58 1.42 -12.73 -35.39
C GLY A 58 2.49 -13.21 -34.40
N VAL A 59 3.73 -13.41 -34.84
CA VAL A 59 4.86 -13.87 -34.01
C VAL A 59 5.96 -12.81 -33.99
N ILE A 60 6.45 -12.49 -32.80
CA ILE A 60 7.64 -11.65 -32.64
C ILE A 60 8.88 -12.54 -32.86
N PRO A 61 9.81 -12.18 -33.76
CA PRO A 61 10.98 -12.99 -34.04
C PRO A 61 11.97 -13.02 -32.87
N ALA A 62 12.81 -14.06 -32.81
CA ALA A 62 13.94 -14.13 -31.90
C ALA A 62 14.97 -13.05 -32.22
N CYS A 63 15.57 -12.45 -31.18
CA CYS A 63 16.75 -11.63 -31.38
C CYS A 63 17.94 -12.50 -31.84
N SER A 64 18.85 -11.93 -32.65
CA SER A 64 20.02 -12.65 -33.14
C SER A 64 21.32 -11.96 -32.70
N PRO A 65 22.14 -12.60 -31.83
CA PRO A 65 21.87 -13.85 -31.11
C PRO A 65 20.76 -13.68 -30.05
N ALA A 66 20.21 -14.79 -29.54
CA ALA A 66 19.35 -14.75 -28.35
C ALA A 66 20.19 -14.32 -27.14
N PHE A 67 19.65 -13.41 -26.33
CA PHE A 67 20.39 -12.78 -25.22
C PHE A 67 20.03 -13.38 -23.85
N ASP A 68 18.81 -13.91 -23.70
CA ASP A 68 18.25 -14.32 -22.41
C ASP A 68 17.73 -15.77 -22.41
N ALA A 69 17.66 -16.36 -21.21
CA ALA A 69 16.98 -17.63 -21.00
C ALA A 69 15.45 -17.47 -20.95
N ASN A 70 14.71 -18.56 -21.23
CA ASN A 70 13.25 -18.60 -21.11
C ASN A 70 12.79 -18.18 -19.70
N GLY A 71 11.90 -17.19 -19.62
CA GLY A 71 11.43 -16.60 -18.36
C GLY A 71 12.22 -15.36 -17.91
N SER A 72 13.30 -15.01 -18.61
CA SER A 72 14.14 -13.84 -18.33
C SER A 72 14.24 -12.86 -19.51
N GLY A 73 13.50 -13.09 -20.59
CA GLY A 73 13.50 -12.25 -21.78
C GLY A 73 12.80 -10.90 -21.63
N ALA A 74 12.83 -10.13 -22.70
CA ALA A 74 12.05 -8.91 -22.93
C ALA A 74 11.75 -8.75 -24.43
N LEU A 75 10.83 -7.84 -24.74
CA LEU A 75 10.69 -7.31 -26.10
C LEU A 75 11.77 -6.26 -26.29
N ARG A 76 12.65 -6.45 -27.27
CA ARG A 76 13.61 -5.43 -27.72
C ARG A 76 13.07 -4.76 -28.98
N LEU A 77 12.99 -3.43 -28.97
CA LEU A 77 12.59 -2.65 -30.14
C LEU A 77 13.79 -2.21 -30.98
N THR A 78 14.93 -1.86 -30.36
CA THR A 78 16.14 -1.50 -31.10
C THR A 78 17.39 -2.12 -30.48
N PRO A 79 18.40 -2.47 -31.28
CA PRO A 79 19.73 -2.79 -30.78
C PRO A 79 20.51 -1.50 -30.45
N ALA A 80 21.66 -1.63 -29.77
CA ALA A 80 22.62 -0.55 -29.56
C ALA A 80 23.36 -0.18 -30.86
N ALA A 81 22.63 0.37 -31.84
CA ALA A 81 23.16 0.95 -33.06
C ALA A 81 22.37 2.21 -33.42
N GLY A 82 22.96 3.12 -34.20
CA GLY A 82 22.26 4.29 -34.74
C GLY A 82 21.40 3.98 -35.96
N ASN A 83 20.44 4.85 -36.23
CA ASN A 83 19.48 4.78 -37.35
C ASN A 83 18.68 3.47 -37.37
N GLN A 84 18.22 3.00 -36.22
CA GLN A 84 17.40 1.80 -36.06
C GLN A 84 15.97 2.17 -35.74
N ALA A 85 15.04 1.29 -36.06
CA ALA A 85 13.69 1.35 -35.51
C ALA A 85 13.09 -0.04 -35.41
N GLY A 86 12.30 -0.27 -34.39
CA GLY A 86 11.47 -1.46 -34.27
C GLY A 86 10.11 -1.09 -33.75
N ALA A 87 9.10 -1.85 -34.16
CA ALA A 87 7.76 -1.67 -33.68
C ALA A 87 7.03 -3.01 -33.56
N ILE A 88 6.04 -3.07 -32.67
CA ILE A 88 5.04 -4.13 -32.64
C ILE A 88 3.64 -3.52 -32.60
N LEU A 89 2.70 -4.18 -33.27
CA LEU A 89 1.28 -3.78 -33.28
C LEU A 89 0.39 -4.98 -32.95
N SER A 90 -0.65 -4.75 -32.16
CA SER A 90 -1.56 -5.81 -31.71
C SER A 90 -2.24 -6.46 -32.91
N ASN A 91 -2.07 -7.77 -33.05
CA ASN A 91 -2.72 -8.62 -34.04
C ASN A 91 -3.77 -9.54 -33.41
N PHE A 92 -4.30 -9.13 -32.26
CA PHE A 92 -5.42 -9.75 -31.54
C PHE A 92 -6.67 -8.86 -31.59
N ALA A 93 -7.75 -9.30 -30.95
CA ALA A 93 -9.01 -8.58 -30.94
C ALA A 93 -8.86 -7.18 -30.32
N PRO A 94 -9.47 -6.13 -30.91
CA PRO A 94 -9.50 -4.80 -30.31
C PRO A 94 -10.06 -4.81 -28.89
N PHE A 95 -9.54 -3.93 -28.05
CA PHE A 95 -10.00 -3.77 -26.67
C PHE A 95 -11.28 -2.90 -26.64
N PRO A 96 -12.40 -3.40 -26.10
CA PRO A 96 -13.64 -2.63 -26.00
C PRO A 96 -13.56 -1.55 -24.92
N LEU A 97 -13.95 -0.31 -25.21
CA LEU A 97 -13.86 0.80 -24.27
C LEU A 97 -15.08 1.00 -23.35
N THR A 98 -16.07 0.11 -23.42
CA THR A 98 -17.33 0.23 -22.66
C THR A 98 -17.16 0.25 -21.15
N GLN A 99 -16.05 -0.28 -20.63
CA GLN A 99 -15.72 -0.33 -19.20
C GLN A 99 -14.50 0.55 -18.85
N GLY A 100 -14.07 1.42 -19.77
CA GLY A 100 -12.78 2.09 -19.70
C GLY A 100 -11.61 1.14 -19.92
N LEU A 101 -10.39 1.70 -19.93
CA LEU A 101 -9.14 1.01 -20.20
C LEU A 101 -8.10 1.41 -19.16
N GLN A 102 -7.38 0.44 -18.61
CA GLN A 102 -6.12 0.64 -17.91
C GLN A 102 -5.03 -0.09 -18.70
N VAL A 103 -3.92 0.59 -18.95
CA VAL A 103 -2.71 0.00 -19.53
C VAL A 103 -1.53 0.21 -18.60
N THR A 104 -0.75 -0.83 -18.38
CA THR A 104 0.57 -0.76 -17.74
C THR A 104 1.63 -1.44 -18.57
N PHE A 105 2.86 -0.93 -18.55
CA PHE A 105 4.05 -1.56 -19.13
C PHE A 105 5.31 -0.95 -18.52
N THR A 106 6.44 -1.67 -18.60
CA THR A 106 7.73 -1.23 -18.06
C THR A 106 8.75 -1.13 -19.18
N THR A 107 9.55 -0.06 -19.20
CA THR A 107 10.63 0.13 -20.16
C THR A 107 12.00 0.06 -19.51
N TYR A 108 12.98 -0.32 -20.32
CA TYR A 108 14.40 -0.32 -20.02
C TYR A 108 15.14 0.33 -21.18
N THR A 109 15.97 1.32 -20.86
CA THR A 109 16.93 1.88 -21.81
C THR A 109 18.35 1.79 -21.27
N TYR A 110 19.26 1.19 -22.03
CA TYR A 110 20.67 1.05 -21.68
C TYR A 110 21.59 0.86 -22.89
N GLY A 111 22.90 0.79 -22.64
CA GLY A 111 23.91 0.43 -23.64
C GLY A 111 24.32 1.56 -24.58
N GLY A 112 23.99 2.82 -24.24
CA GLY A 112 24.03 3.96 -25.14
C GLY A 112 24.36 5.29 -24.50
N ASN A 113 25.14 6.13 -25.18
CA ASN A 113 25.44 7.51 -24.80
C ASN A 113 25.44 8.38 -26.07
N SER A 114 24.62 9.44 -26.12
CA SER A 114 24.56 10.34 -27.28
C SER A 114 25.73 11.33 -27.38
N GLY A 115 26.56 11.42 -26.34
CA GLY A 115 27.56 12.47 -26.16
C GLY A 115 26.90 13.81 -25.81
N GLY A 116 27.38 14.46 -24.75
CA GLY A 116 26.87 15.77 -24.30
C GLY A 116 26.93 15.91 -22.77
N THR A 117 26.84 17.14 -22.25
CA THR A 117 26.91 17.39 -20.79
C THR A 117 25.66 16.94 -20.03
N ALA A 118 24.54 16.71 -20.71
CA ALA A 118 23.32 16.18 -20.11
C ALA A 118 23.34 14.65 -19.97
N GLY A 119 24.14 13.95 -20.80
CA GLY A 119 24.18 12.48 -20.85
C GLY A 119 22.80 11.88 -21.15
N ASN A 120 22.28 12.21 -22.33
CA ASN A 120 20.98 11.76 -22.81
C ASN A 120 21.16 10.52 -23.70
N GLY A 121 20.19 9.61 -23.69
CA GLY A 121 20.16 8.47 -24.59
C GLY A 121 19.87 8.85 -26.07
N ALA A 122 19.44 7.87 -26.85
CA ALA A 122 19.05 8.02 -28.25
C ALA A 122 17.67 8.70 -28.33
N ASP A 123 16.78 8.32 -29.25
CA ASP A 123 15.48 9.02 -29.33
C ASP A 123 14.48 8.50 -28.29
N GLY A 124 14.31 7.18 -28.16
CA GLY A 124 13.46 6.60 -27.12
C GLY A 124 12.38 5.63 -27.62
N ILE A 125 11.26 5.56 -26.90
CA ILE A 125 10.16 4.61 -27.10
C ILE A 125 8.83 5.36 -27.23
N THR A 126 7.88 4.84 -28.00
CA THR A 126 6.48 5.26 -27.95
C THR A 126 5.56 4.08 -27.71
N PHE A 127 4.66 4.21 -26.74
CA PHE A 127 3.45 3.41 -26.64
C PHE A 127 2.30 4.15 -27.33
N PHE A 128 1.49 3.46 -28.13
CA PHE A 128 0.41 4.12 -28.86
C PHE A 128 -0.87 3.32 -28.94
N LEU A 129 -1.96 4.07 -29.13
CA LEU A 129 -3.32 3.60 -29.31
C LEU A 129 -3.81 3.98 -30.71
N THR A 130 -4.45 3.05 -31.40
CA THR A 130 -5.13 3.27 -32.70
C THR A 130 -6.59 2.88 -32.63
N ASP A 131 -7.42 3.45 -33.50
CA ASP A 131 -8.84 3.12 -33.61
C ASP A 131 -9.01 1.64 -34.01
N GLY A 132 -9.52 0.84 -33.08
CA GLY A 132 -9.72 -0.59 -33.24
C GLY A 132 -10.86 -0.96 -34.18
N THR A 133 -11.71 0.01 -34.56
CA THR A 133 -12.76 -0.16 -35.57
C THR A 133 -12.23 -0.08 -37.01
N GLN A 134 -10.98 0.40 -37.18
CA GLN A 134 -10.32 0.52 -38.47
C GLN A 134 -9.40 -0.68 -38.76
N ALA A 135 -8.95 -0.78 -40.01
CA ALA A 135 -7.94 -1.75 -40.42
C ALA A 135 -6.64 -1.56 -39.63
N VAL A 136 -5.99 -2.69 -39.29
CA VAL A 136 -4.71 -2.70 -38.57
C VAL A 136 -3.65 -1.96 -39.40
N PRO A 137 -2.97 -0.94 -38.85
CA PRO A 137 -1.88 -0.29 -39.55
C PRO A 137 -0.76 -1.29 -39.87
N THR A 138 -0.23 -1.23 -41.09
CA THR A 138 0.84 -2.14 -41.56
C THR A 138 2.23 -1.52 -41.48
N VAL A 139 2.31 -0.24 -41.13
CA VAL A 139 3.54 0.54 -40.99
C VAL A 139 3.47 1.38 -39.73
N ALA A 140 4.61 1.57 -39.06
CA ALA A 140 4.76 2.57 -38.01
C ALA A 140 4.80 3.98 -38.62
N GLY A 141 4.59 5.00 -37.80
CA GLY A 141 4.82 6.40 -38.16
C GLY A 141 6.29 6.73 -38.42
N GLY A 142 6.64 8.01 -38.44
CA GLY A 142 7.97 8.49 -38.80
C GLY A 142 9.08 7.96 -37.91
N LEU A 143 10.28 7.86 -38.47
CA LEU A 143 11.49 7.42 -37.75
C LEU A 143 12.13 8.56 -36.96
N GLY A 144 13.09 8.21 -36.10
CA GLY A 144 13.84 9.17 -35.29
C GLY A 144 12.96 9.82 -34.22
N GLY A 145 12.98 11.15 -34.13
CA GLY A 145 12.20 11.91 -33.14
C GLY A 145 10.68 11.71 -33.19
N SER A 146 10.11 11.21 -34.30
CA SER A 146 8.69 10.84 -34.36
C SER A 146 8.35 9.54 -33.65
N LEU A 147 9.39 8.77 -33.28
CA LEU A 147 9.34 7.52 -32.52
C LEU A 147 8.30 6.51 -33.03
N GLY A 148 8.02 6.50 -34.34
CA GLY A 148 7.06 5.60 -34.95
C GLY A 148 5.58 5.96 -34.74
N TYR A 149 5.26 7.17 -34.26
CA TYR A 149 3.87 7.61 -34.03
C TYR A 149 3.42 8.73 -34.97
N SER A 150 3.99 9.93 -34.84
CA SER A 150 3.64 11.07 -35.70
C SER A 150 4.31 10.95 -37.07
N CYS A 151 3.97 11.84 -37.99
CA CYS A 151 4.79 12.06 -39.17
C CYS A 151 6.11 12.76 -38.77
N SER A 152 7.12 12.66 -39.64
CA SER A 152 8.41 13.34 -39.47
C SER A 152 8.55 14.48 -40.47
N ASN A 153 9.32 15.52 -40.11
CA ASN A 153 9.70 16.62 -41.00
C ASN A 153 11.14 16.47 -41.54
N THR A 154 11.97 15.66 -40.89
CA THR A 154 13.41 15.59 -41.17
C THR A 154 13.79 14.21 -41.72
N ASN A 155 13.25 13.12 -41.16
CA ASN A 155 13.67 11.75 -41.41
C ASN A 155 12.96 11.14 -42.63
N SER A 156 13.65 10.24 -43.34
CA SER A 156 13.23 9.71 -44.66
C SER A 156 11.88 8.97 -44.68
N GLN A 157 11.37 8.55 -43.52
CA GLN A 157 10.00 8.05 -43.35
C GLN A 157 9.10 9.18 -42.83
N TYR A 158 8.43 9.85 -43.76
CA TYR A 158 7.61 11.06 -43.50
C TYR A 158 6.14 10.75 -43.20
N GLU A 159 5.68 9.50 -43.37
CA GLU A 159 4.30 9.12 -43.06
C GLU A 159 4.07 9.03 -41.54
N GLY A 160 2.90 9.46 -41.09
CA GLY A 160 2.45 9.23 -39.72
C GLY A 160 1.70 7.91 -39.57
N LEU A 161 1.55 7.43 -38.34
CA LEU A 161 0.80 6.21 -38.04
C LEU A 161 -0.67 6.38 -38.45
N ALA A 162 -1.21 5.46 -39.25
CA ALA A 162 -2.61 5.49 -39.64
C ALA A 162 -3.54 5.27 -38.44
N ASN A 163 -4.68 5.97 -38.44
CA ASN A 163 -5.75 5.78 -37.45
C ASN A 163 -5.28 5.95 -36.00
N ALA A 164 -4.26 6.77 -35.79
CA ALA A 164 -3.70 7.03 -34.47
C ALA A 164 -4.69 7.82 -33.62
N TYR A 165 -4.76 7.49 -32.33
CA TYR A 165 -5.64 8.17 -31.38
C TYR A 165 -4.87 8.84 -30.24
N LEU A 166 -3.89 8.13 -29.66
CA LEU A 166 -3.04 8.67 -28.60
C LEU A 166 -1.65 8.03 -28.67
N GLY A 167 -0.60 8.83 -28.55
CA GLY A 167 0.80 8.38 -28.50
C GLY A 167 1.49 8.92 -27.26
N LEU A 168 2.15 8.04 -26.51
CA LEU A 168 2.97 8.32 -25.34
C LEU A 168 4.43 8.13 -25.69
N GLY A 169 5.14 9.23 -25.94
CA GLY A 169 6.58 9.23 -26.17
C GLY A 169 7.35 9.29 -24.87
N ILE A 170 8.30 8.37 -24.74
CA ILE A 170 9.30 8.27 -23.68
C ILE A 170 10.61 8.64 -24.36
N ASP A 171 10.94 9.92 -24.30
CA ASP A 171 11.84 10.57 -25.24
C ASP A 171 13.10 11.05 -24.54
N GLU A 172 14.18 10.35 -24.84
CA GLU A 172 15.50 10.51 -24.21
C GLU A 172 16.19 11.78 -24.73
N TYR A 173 16.19 11.98 -26.06
CA TYR A 173 16.81 13.12 -26.70
C TYR A 173 15.95 14.38 -26.64
N GLY A 174 14.63 14.25 -26.74
CA GLY A 174 13.68 15.35 -26.58
C GLY A 174 12.94 15.80 -27.83
N ASN A 175 12.97 15.01 -28.91
CA ASN A 175 12.37 15.37 -30.19
C ASN A 175 10.90 14.98 -30.34
N PHE A 176 10.34 14.07 -29.55
CA PHE A 176 8.96 13.57 -29.69
C PHE A 176 7.90 14.66 -29.66
N LEU A 177 7.97 15.64 -28.75
CA LEU A 177 7.03 16.78 -28.77
C LEU A 177 7.56 18.00 -29.52
N ASN A 178 8.73 17.92 -30.16
CA ASN A 178 9.27 19.01 -30.96
C ASN A 178 8.46 19.14 -32.28
N ASN A 179 8.08 20.36 -32.65
CA ASN A 179 7.40 20.65 -33.91
C ASN A 179 8.37 20.58 -35.10
N ALA A 180 9.61 21.07 -34.97
CA ALA A 180 10.60 21.11 -36.04
C ALA A 180 10.88 19.71 -36.62
N ASP A 181 10.82 18.67 -35.78
CA ASP A 181 11.16 17.30 -36.18
C ASP A 181 9.95 16.43 -36.59
N ASN A 182 8.75 16.81 -36.14
CA ASN A 182 7.55 15.99 -36.28
C ASN A 182 6.46 16.70 -37.08
N THR A 183 5.65 17.53 -36.44
CA THR A 183 4.42 18.10 -36.97
C THR A 183 4.46 19.61 -36.92
N ASN A 184 3.52 20.30 -37.57
CA ASN A 184 3.39 21.75 -37.44
C ASN A 184 3.04 22.26 -36.02
N THR A 185 2.75 21.36 -35.07
CA THR A 185 2.51 21.65 -33.64
C THR A 185 3.49 20.91 -32.73
N GLY A 186 3.75 21.45 -31.53
CA GLY A 186 4.69 20.88 -30.57
C GLY A 186 4.81 21.69 -29.29
N ILE A 187 5.59 21.18 -28.34
CA ILE A 187 5.95 21.82 -27.08
C ILE A 187 7.46 22.06 -27.10
N GLU A 188 7.84 23.32 -27.15
CA GLU A 188 9.24 23.77 -27.11
C GLU A 188 9.82 23.64 -25.69
N ASN A 189 11.15 23.77 -25.59
CA ASN A 189 11.86 23.70 -24.32
C ASN A 189 11.56 24.96 -23.48
N THR A 190 10.99 24.77 -22.29
CA THR A 190 10.58 25.88 -21.40
C THR A 190 11.75 26.59 -20.70
N ASN A 191 12.98 26.06 -20.80
CA ASN A 191 14.20 26.59 -20.18
C ASN A 191 15.14 27.28 -21.19
N TYR A 192 14.60 28.18 -22.01
CA TYR A 192 15.36 28.97 -22.99
C TYR A 192 16.35 30.00 -22.36
N SER A 193 16.38 30.13 -21.03
CA SER A 193 17.19 31.10 -20.29
C SER A 193 18.29 30.39 -19.50
N GLY A 194 19.54 30.79 -19.67
CA GLY A 194 20.75 30.16 -19.11
C GLY A 194 20.89 30.19 -17.57
N ILE A 195 19.87 29.75 -16.82
CA ILE A 195 19.90 29.52 -15.37
C ILE A 195 19.72 28.02 -15.12
N THR A 196 20.65 27.46 -14.36
CA THR A 196 21.10 26.06 -14.41
C THR A 196 20.40 25.07 -13.47
N THR A 197 19.25 25.43 -12.88
CA THR A 197 18.69 24.66 -11.76
C THR A 197 17.59 23.64 -12.09
N ASN A 198 16.97 23.65 -13.28
CA ASN A 198 15.84 22.76 -13.61
C ASN A 198 15.92 22.11 -15.01
N GLY A 199 16.96 21.34 -15.29
CA GLY A 199 17.16 20.72 -16.61
C GLY A 199 18.31 21.38 -17.34
N THR A 200 19.47 20.76 -17.34
CA THR A 200 20.58 21.25 -18.15
C THR A 200 20.37 20.75 -19.57
N ASN A 201 19.92 21.61 -20.49
CA ASN A 201 20.46 21.54 -21.84
C ASN A 201 20.41 22.88 -22.56
N THR A 202 21.61 23.40 -22.83
CA THR A 202 21.94 24.58 -23.63
C THR A 202 22.13 24.22 -25.11
N TYR A 203 21.53 23.14 -25.62
CA TYR A 203 21.74 22.79 -27.03
C TYR A 203 20.79 23.57 -27.94
N THR A 204 21.23 24.76 -28.32
CA THR A 204 20.71 25.53 -29.46
C THR A 204 21.60 25.26 -30.66
N ASN A 205 21.10 24.54 -31.67
CA ASN A 205 21.68 24.61 -33.01
C ASN A 205 20.84 25.57 -33.86
N GLY A 206 21.15 26.86 -33.77
CA GLY A 206 20.72 27.85 -34.74
C GLY A 206 19.23 28.22 -34.79
N GLN A 207 18.31 27.41 -34.23
CA GLN A 207 16.88 27.71 -34.00
C GLN A 207 16.07 26.56 -33.34
N ASP A 208 16.60 25.34 -33.26
CA ASP A 208 15.85 24.16 -32.77
C ASP A 208 15.86 24.04 -31.22
N GLN A 209 14.67 23.87 -30.62
CA GLN A 209 14.47 23.74 -29.17
C GLN A 209 13.93 22.34 -28.80
N TYR A 210 14.80 21.42 -28.40
CA TYR A 210 14.39 20.11 -27.89
C TYR A 210 14.58 20.01 -26.37
N GLN A 211 13.77 19.17 -25.72
CA GLN A 211 13.74 18.97 -24.27
C GLN A 211 13.98 17.49 -23.95
N PRO A 212 15.22 17.09 -23.64
CA PRO A 212 15.55 15.72 -23.28
C PRO A 212 14.90 15.27 -21.97
N GLU A 213 14.95 13.96 -21.72
CA GLU A 213 14.42 13.30 -20.53
C GLU A 213 12.92 13.61 -20.31
N ARG A 214 12.17 13.63 -21.41
CA ARG A 214 10.76 14.04 -21.43
C ARG A 214 9.86 12.88 -21.77
N ILE A 215 8.81 12.72 -20.97
CA ILE A 215 7.70 11.84 -21.27
C ILE A 215 6.53 12.71 -21.71
N GLY A 216 5.89 12.42 -22.84
CA GLY A 216 4.94 13.33 -23.47
C GLY A 216 3.86 12.67 -24.31
N LEU A 217 2.69 13.32 -24.40
CA LEU A 217 1.53 12.81 -25.15
C LEU A 217 1.28 13.60 -26.44
N ARG A 218 0.96 12.85 -27.50
CA ARG A 218 0.39 13.35 -28.75
C ARG A 218 -1.00 12.76 -29.00
N GLY A 219 -1.86 13.58 -29.57
CA GLY A 219 -3.24 13.27 -29.91
C GLY A 219 -3.41 12.47 -31.19
N ALA A 220 -4.65 12.43 -31.68
CA ALA A 220 -5.04 11.65 -32.83
C ALA A 220 -4.36 12.13 -34.13
N GLY A 221 -4.21 11.23 -35.11
CA GLY A 221 -3.71 11.60 -36.42
C GLY A 221 -3.82 10.53 -37.50
N ASN A 222 -3.85 10.99 -38.76
CA ASN A 222 -3.71 10.12 -39.92
C ASN A 222 -3.05 10.89 -41.08
N LEU A 223 -1.78 10.60 -41.35
CA LEU A 223 -1.03 11.15 -42.47
C LEU A 223 -0.27 10.04 -43.21
N THR A 224 -1.00 9.13 -43.83
CA THR A 224 -0.42 8.17 -44.78
C THR A 224 -0.60 8.62 -46.21
N TRP A 225 0.25 8.15 -47.11
CA TRP A 225 0.09 8.31 -48.55
C TRP A 225 -1.27 7.80 -49.00
N THR A 226 -1.72 6.65 -48.48
CA THR A 226 -3.05 6.10 -48.75
C THR A 226 -4.16 7.09 -48.36
N TRP A 227 -4.04 7.72 -47.19
CA TRP A 227 -5.00 8.75 -46.76
C TRP A 227 -4.95 10.00 -47.65
N LEU A 228 -3.76 10.53 -47.95
CA LEU A 228 -3.59 11.70 -48.82
C LEU A 228 -4.17 11.45 -50.23
N LYS A 229 -3.92 10.27 -50.81
CA LYS A 229 -4.53 9.82 -52.08
C LYS A 229 -6.05 9.79 -52.03
N ALA A 230 -6.63 9.34 -50.91
CA ALA A 230 -8.07 9.34 -50.74
C ALA A 230 -8.65 10.76 -50.67
N GLN A 231 -7.89 11.73 -50.14
CA GLN A 231 -8.33 13.12 -50.08
C GLN A 231 -8.25 13.85 -51.43
N ASN A 232 -7.21 13.60 -52.23
CA ASN A 232 -7.06 14.16 -53.57
C ASN A 232 -6.24 13.23 -54.49
N PRO A 233 -6.89 12.31 -55.20
CA PRO A 233 -6.21 11.30 -56.00
C PRO A 233 -5.49 11.86 -57.24
N THR A 234 -5.81 13.10 -57.63
CA THR A 234 -5.17 13.77 -58.76
C THR A 234 -3.79 14.30 -58.37
N TYR A 235 -3.71 14.99 -57.23
CA TYR A 235 -2.44 15.56 -56.73
C TYR A 235 -1.54 14.50 -56.08
N TYR A 236 -2.13 13.64 -55.26
CA TYR A 236 -1.46 12.49 -54.65
C TYR A 236 -1.75 11.27 -55.54
N SER A 237 -0.89 11.02 -56.52
CA SER A 237 -1.05 9.93 -57.49
C SER A 237 0.21 9.06 -57.54
N GLY A 238 0.04 7.77 -57.83
CA GLY A 238 1.14 6.81 -57.95
C GLY A 238 1.72 6.32 -56.62
N ASN A 239 3.02 6.04 -56.64
CA ASN A 239 3.81 5.60 -55.48
C ASN A 239 4.01 6.75 -54.49
N VAL A 240 4.44 6.42 -53.26
CA VAL A 240 4.67 7.39 -52.18
C VAL A 240 5.62 8.50 -52.66
N ASP A 241 5.15 9.75 -52.60
CA ASP A 241 5.94 10.95 -52.87
C ASP A 241 6.36 11.58 -51.55
N ILE A 242 7.64 11.44 -51.21
CA ILE A 242 8.22 11.90 -49.95
C ILE A 242 8.16 13.43 -49.80
N THR A 243 8.26 14.17 -50.91
CA THR A 243 8.25 15.64 -50.88
C THR A 243 6.85 16.14 -50.56
N LYS A 244 5.82 15.55 -51.17
CA LYS A 244 4.42 15.89 -50.88
C LYS A 244 4.00 15.49 -49.48
N THR A 245 4.47 14.34 -49.00
CA THR A 245 4.15 13.84 -47.66
C THR A 245 4.81 14.72 -46.58
N LYS A 246 6.10 15.04 -46.75
CA LYS A 246 6.81 15.99 -45.88
C LYS A 246 6.13 17.36 -45.86
N ALA A 247 5.78 17.91 -47.02
CA ALA A 247 5.11 19.20 -47.10
C ALA A 247 3.78 19.22 -46.34
N ALA A 248 3.01 18.12 -46.42
CA ALA A 248 1.76 18.00 -45.68
C ALA A 248 1.98 17.89 -44.16
N CYS A 249 2.98 17.11 -43.75
CA CYS A 249 3.36 16.96 -42.35
C CYS A 249 3.83 18.30 -41.73
N SER A 250 4.75 19.00 -42.40
CA SER A 250 5.35 20.25 -41.91
C SER A 250 4.37 21.42 -41.87
N SER A 251 3.42 21.47 -42.81
CA SER A 251 2.40 22.53 -42.82
C SER A 251 1.18 22.21 -41.95
N GLY A 252 0.92 20.93 -41.68
CA GLY A 252 -0.35 20.45 -41.13
C GLY A 252 -1.53 20.61 -42.08
N GLN A 253 -1.24 20.77 -43.38
CA GLN A 253 -2.24 20.99 -44.43
C GLN A 253 -2.02 20.03 -45.60
N TYR A 254 -3.09 19.55 -46.21
CA TYR A 254 -3.03 18.75 -47.44
C TYR A 254 -3.66 19.52 -48.61
N VAL A 255 -3.29 19.15 -49.83
CA VAL A 255 -3.88 19.71 -51.05
C VAL A 255 -5.26 19.09 -51.27
N SER A 256 -6.31 19.82 -50.92
CA SER A 256 -7.71 19.36 -51.02
C SER A 256 -8.29 19.50 -52.43
N GLY A 257 -7.69 20.37 -53.26
CA GLY A 257 -8.12 20.56 -54.65
C GLY A 257 -6.99 21.08 -55.52
N THR A 258 -7.05 20.76 -56.81
CA THR A 258 -6.10 21.24 -57.82
C THR A 258 -6.90 21.78 -58.99
N ILE A 259 -6.74 23.07 -59.29
CA ILE A 259 -7.38 23.74 -60.42
C ILE A 259 -6.31 24.06 -61.44
N THR A 260 -6.45 23.50 -62.65
CA THR A 260 -5.58 23.81 -63.79
C THR A 260 -6.34 24.71 -64.75
N THR A 261 -5.88 25.95 -64.91
CA THR A 261 -6.41 26.89 -65.90
C THR A 261 -5.41 27.06 -67.02
N THR A 262 -5.88 26.89 -68.25
CA THR A 262 -5.06 27.12 -69.44
C THR A 262 -5.59 28.34 -70.16
N THR A 263 -4.77 29.38 -70.26
CA THR A 263 -5.13 30.65 -70.93
C THR A 263 -4.30 30.85 -72.19
N GLY A 264 -4.92 31.38 -73.25
CA GLY A 264 -4.29 31.61 -74.56
C GLY A 264 -4.79 30.65 -75.66
N PHE A 265 -4.46 30.98 -76.93
CA PHE A 265 -4.81 30.21 -78.12
C PHE A 265 -3.54 29.82 -78.90
N GLY A 266 -3.47 28.57 -79.38
CA GLY A 266 -2.35 28.06 -80.19
C GLY A 266 -1.05 27.84 -79.39
N ARG A 267 0.10 28.22 -79.96
CA ARG A 267 1.44 28.01 -79.35
C ARG A 267 1.74 28.88 -78.11
N ASN A 268 0.84 29.79 -77.72
CA ASN A 268 0.98 30.69 -76.58
C ASN A 268 0.08 30.29 -75.39
N GLN A 269 -0.23 29.00 -75.22
CA GLN A 269 -0.94 28.54 -74.02
C GLN A 269 -0.04 28.64 -72.80
N VAL A 270 -0.52 29.31 -71.75
CA VAL A 270 0.05 29.23 -70.40
C VAL A 270 -0.89 28.39 -69.56
N THR A 271 -0.37 27.29 -69.01
CA THR A 271 -1.11 26.45 -68.07
C THR A 271 -0.65 26.79 -66.66
N THR A 272 -1.58 27.29 -65.85
CA THR A 272 -1.36 27.60 -64.44
C THR A 272 -2.09 26.58 -63.59
N THR A 273 -1.37 25.94 -62.67
CA THR A 273 -1.95 25.02 -61.70
C THR A 273 -1.94 25.67 -60.33
N THR A 274 -3.13 25.83 -59.73
CA THR A 274 -3.31 26.38 -58.38
C THR A 274 -3.85 25.29 -57.46
N ASN A 275 -3.19 25.11 -56.31
CA ASN A 275 -3.60 24.17 -55.28
C ASN A 275 -4.41 24.88 -54.18
N THR A 276 -5.49 24.24 -53.74
CA THR A 276 -6.25 24.62 -52.55
C THR A 276 -5.80 23.74 -51.39
N TYR A 277 -5.55 24.35 -50.23
CA TYR A 277 -5.09 23.66 -49.03
C TYR A 277 -6.20 23.58 -47.98
N ALA A 278 -6.26 22.45 -47.28
CA ALA A 278 -7.12 22.27 -46.12
C ALA A 278 -6.31 21.74 -44.93
N ASN A 279 -6.71 22.12 -43.71
CA ASN A 279 -6.07 21.60 -42.51
C ASN A 279 -6.32 20.10 -42.39
N ILE A 280 -5.30 19.38 -41.96
CA ILE A 280 -5.45 17.98 -41.56
C ILE A 280 -6.30 17.97 -40.27
N PRO A 281 -7.46 17.29 -40.24
CA PRO A 281 -8.38 17.35 -39.11
C PRO A 281 -7.75 16.93 -37.78
N TYR A 282 -6.89 15.90 -37.81
CA TYR A 282 -6.12 15.43 -36.67
C TYR A 282 -4.66 15.25 -37.10
N ASN A 283 -3.76 16.10 -36.59
CA ASN A 283 -2.35 16.16 -37.00
C ASN A 283 -1.36 15.79 -35.88
N TYR A 284 -1.69 14.77 -35.07
CA TYR A 284 -0.84 14.29 -33.97
C TYR A 284 -0.44 15.41 -32.99
N ASN A 285 -1.37 16.33 -32.72
CA ASN A 285 -1.10 17.52 -31.91
C ASN A 285 -0.59 17.15 -30.52
N ALA A 286 0.38 17.88 -30.00
CA ALA A 286 0.81 17.70 -28.61
C ALA A 286 -0.38 17.98 -27.65
N ILE A 287 -0.55 17.13 -26.64
CA ILE A 287 -1.58 17.35 -25.62
C ILE A 287 -1.05 18.39 -24.63
N ALA A 288 -1.75 19.52 -24.50
CA ALA A 288 -1.37 20.58 -23.58
C ALA A 288 -1.28 20.06 -22.13
N GLY A 289 -0.17 20.35 -21.44
CA GLY A 289 0.12 19.83 -20.10
C GLY A 289 0.36 18.31 -20.02
N GLY A 290 0.25 17.59 -21.14
CA GLY A 290 0.39 16.13 -21.23
C GLY A 290 1.83 15.66 -21.27
N TYR A 291 2.71 16.24 -20.47
CA TYR A 291 4.12 15.88 -20.44
C TYR A 291 4.75 16.10 -19.06
N ALA A 292 5.81 15.34 -18.77
CA ALA A 292 6.66 15.52 -17.61
C ALA A 292 8.13 15.48 -18.05
N VAL A 293 8.93 16.41 -17.54
CA VAL A 293 10.39 16.41 -17.68
C VAL A 293 10.96 15.78 -16.42
N LEU A 294 11.73 14.70 -16.55
CA LEU A 294 12.35 14.06 -15.40
C LEU A 294 13.49 14.94 -14.85
N PRO A 295 13.71 14.98 -13.52
CA PRO A 295 14.83 15.69 -12.94
C PRO A 295 16.19 15.18 -13.47
N ASN A 296 17.22 16.04 -13.53
CA ASN A 296 18.54 15.67 -14.05
C ASN A 296 19.20 14.44 -13.39
N ASN A 297 18.86 14.14 -12.13
CA ASN A 297 19.36 12.98 -11.39
C ASN A 297 18.52 11.70 -11.60
N THR A 298 17.45 11.79 -12.41
CA THR A 298 16.48 10.74 -12.71
C THR A 298 16.41 10.60 -14.22
N LYS A 299 17.20 9.68 -14.79
CA LYS A 299 17.32 9.52 -16.25
C LYS A 299 16.42 8.39 -16.76
N ILE A 300 15.80 8.59 -17.92
CA ILE A 300 15.12 7.56 -18.73
C ILE A 300 16.14 6.51 -19.16
N ALA A 301 17.32 6.95 -19.63
CA ALA A 301 18.42 6.09 -20.03
C ALA A 301 19.56 6.11 -19.00
N ASN A 302 19.93 4.95 -18.48
CA ASN A 302 21.18 4.83 -17.73
C ASN A 302 22.33 4.56 -18.70
N GLU A 303 23.05 5.61 -19.10
CA GLU A 303 24.15 5.51 -20.05
C GLU A 303 25.33 4.65 -19.58
N SER A 304 25.47 4.46 -18.25
CA SER A 304 26.49 3.59 -17.67
C SER A 304 26.06 2.12 -17.64
N ALA A 305 24.77 1.83 -17.82
CA ALA A 305 24.26 0.48 -17.82
C ALA A 305 24.64 -0.23 -19.13
N THR A 306 25.28 -1.37 -19.01
CA THR A 306 25.63 -2.25 -20.13
C THR A 306 24.68 -3.45 -20.25
N THR A 307 23.83 -3.66 -19.24
CA THR A 307 22.88 -4.76 -19.14
C THR A 307 21.53 -4.25 -18.64
N ARG A 308 20.44 -4.97 -18.96
CA ARG A 308 19.09 -4.66 -18.45
C ARG A 308 19.04 -4.57 -16.92
N ALA A 309 19.78 -5.43 -16.21
CA ALA A 309 19.81 -5.44 -14.75
C ALA A 309 20.44 -4.18 -14.13
N GLN A 310 21.30 -3.47 -14.87
CA GLN A 310 21.89 -2.19 -14.45
C GLN A 310 21.05 -0.98 -14.87
N ALA A 311 20.08 -1.19 -15.78
CA ALA A 311 19.20 -0.15 -16.26
C ALA A 311 18.11 0.15 -15.22
N THR A 312 17.63 1.39 -15.20
CA THR A 312 16.53 1.76 -14.30
C THR A 312 15.19 1.46 -14.96
N PRO A 313 14.33 0.61 -14.36
CA PRO A 313 12.99 0.40 -14.89
C PRO A 313 12.11 1.63 -14.70
N ILE A 314 11.32 1.97 -15.71
CA ILE A 314 10.22 2.94 -15.59
C ILE A 314 8.91 2.27 -15.99
N THR A 315 7.94 2.25 -15.09
CA THR A 315 6.62 1.67 -15.32
C THR A 315 5.61 2.78 -15.60
N TYR A 316 4.82 2.63 -16.66
CA TYR A 316 3.83 3.61 -17.08
C TYR A 316 2.44 3.10 -16.78
N LYS A 317 1.52 3.99 -16.40
CA LYS A 317 0.11 3.70 -16.18
C LYS A 317 -0.74 4.71 -16.92
N LEU A 318 -1.53 4.22 -17.86
CA LEU A 318 -2.49 5.00 -18.65
C LEU A 318 -3.90 4.51 -18.34
N GLN A 319 -4.82 5.42 -18.05
CA GLN A 319 -6.21 5.08 -17.77
C GLN A 319 -7.14 5.98 -18.59
N ILE A 320 -8.07 5.38 -19.33
CA ILE A 320 -9.08 6.08 -20.13
C ILE A 320 -10.45 5.64 -19.63
N SER A 321 -11.25 6.56 -19.11
CA SER A 321 -12.64 6.28 -18.78
C SER A 321 -13.49 6.09 -20.04
N ALA A 322 -14.64 5.42 -19.92
CA ALA A 322 -15.60 5.32 -21.02
C ALA A 322 -16.08 6.70 -21.53
N GLY A 323 -15.99 7.74 -20.70
CA GLY A 323 -16.30 9.13 -21.05
C GLY A 323 -15.14 9.95 -21.61
N GLY A 324 -13.96 9.35 -21.82
CA GLY A 324 -12.82 10.05 -22.43
C GLY A 324 -11.99 10.88 -21.46
N LEU A 325 -12.00 10.54 -20.17
CA LEU A 325 -11.10 11.12 -19.18
C LEU A 325 -9.83 10.27 -19.09
N LEU A 326 -8.69 10.91 -19.28
CA LEU A 326 -7.35 10.32 -19.25
C LEU A 326 -6.68 10.61 -17.91
N ASN A 327 -6.19 9.56 -17.26
CA ASN A 327 -5.14 9.67 -16.25
C ASN A 327 -3.85 9.06 -16.81
N PHE A 328 -2.74 9.74 -16.61
CA PHE A 328 -1.42 9.25 -17.02
C PHE A 328 -0.42 9.47 -15.88
N ALA A 329 0.32 8.41 -15.55
CA ALA A 329 1.34 8.43 -14.51
C ALA A 329 2.53 7.54 -14.89
N TYR A 330 3.68 7.80 -14.27
CA TYR A 330 4.86 6.94 -14.36
C TYR A 330 5.39 6.60 -12.96
N SER A 331 6.05 5.46 -12.82
CA SER A 331 6.72 5.00 -11.61
C SER A 331 8.19 4.76 -11.96
N TYR A 332 9.07 5.53 -11.32
CA TYR A 332 10.51 5.38 -11.49
C TYR A 332 11.04 4.34 -10.51
N ASN A 333 11.77 3.34 -10.99
CA ASN A 333 12.37 2.28 -10.17
C ASN A 333 11.37 1.63 -9.19
N ASN A 334 10.14 1.39 -9.65
CA ASN A 334 9.02 0.86 -8.87
C ASN A 334 8.61 1.69 -7.64
N GLY A 335 8.96 2.98 -7.62
CA GLY A 335 8.42 3.94 -6.66
C GLY A 335 6.94 4.25 -6.90
N VAL A 336 6.40 5.16 -6.12
CA VAL A 336 4.99 5.52 -6.28
C VAL A 336 4.73 6.19 -7.62
N PHE A 337 3.57 5.91 -8.21
CA PHE A 337 3.17 6.54 -9.46
C PHE A 337 3.09 8.06 -9.31
N GLN A 338 3.89 8.76 -10.09
CA GLN A 338 3.89 10.20 -10.28
C GLN A 338 2.84 10.56 -11.35
N PRO A 339 1.73 11.22 -11.01
CA PRO A 339 0.76 11.63 -12.00
C PRO A 339 1.31 12.77 -12.87
N VAL A 340 1.01 12.69 -14.17
CA VAL A 340 1.30 13.72 -15.17
C VAL A 340 0.01 14.39 -15.60
N LEU A 341 -1.02 13.58 -15.88
CA LEU A 341 -2.37 14.05 -16.17
C LEU A 341 -3.34 13.33 -15.25
N VAL A 342 -4.25 14.08 -14.64
CA VAL A 342 -5.32 13.52 -13.81
C VAL A 342 -6.66 13.97 -14.36
N ASN A 343 -7.49 13.02 -14.75
CA ASN A 343 -8.83 13.18 -15.31
C ASN A 343 -8.94 14.22 -16.45
N ASN A 344 -7.99 14.21 -17.39
CA ASN A 344 -7.99 15.14 -18.52
C ASN A 344 -8.93 14.67 -19.63
N SER A 345 -9.83 15.53 -20.11
CA SER A 345 -10.68 15.18 -21.26
C SER A 345 -9.85 15.13 -22.55
N ILE A 346 -9.68 13.92 -23.10
CA ILE A 346 -8.99 13.73 -24.38
C ILE A 346 -9.93 13.81 -25.57
N THR A 347 -11.25 13.74 -25.36
CA THR A 347 -12.23 13.86 -26.45
C THR A 347 -12.39 15.28 -26.96
N SER A 348 -12.11 16.28 -26.13
CA SER A 348 -12.14 17.69 -26.51
C SER A 348 -11.04 18.03 -27.53
N THR A 349 -9.89 17.36 -27.44
CA THR A 349 -8.70 17.62 -28.26
C THR A 349 -8.44 16.56 -29.34
N ASN A 350 -8.94 15.32 -29.16
CA ASN A 350 -8.72 14.20 -30.10
C ASN A 350 -9.99 13.74 -30.85
N GLY A 351 -11.12 14.43 -30.68
CA GLY A 351 -12.39 13.96 -31.20
C GLY A 351 -12.98 12.78 -30.40
N PRO A 352 -14.09 12.18 -30.86
CA PRO A 352 -14.78 11.15 -30.11
C PRO A 352 -13.88 9.93 -29.85
N LEU A 353 -14.07 9.29 -28.69
CA LEU A 353 -13.43 8.01 -28.41
C LEU A 353 -13.84 6.95 -29.44
N PRO A 354 -12.89 6.17 -29.98
CA PRO A 354 -13.19 4.96 -30.73
C PRO A 354 -14.02 3.97 -29.90
N ALA A 355 -14.85 3.15 -30.55
CA ALA A 355 -15.60 2.11 -29.83
C ALA A 355 -14.69 1.00 -29.27
N SER A 356 -13.53 0.80 -29.87
CA SER A 356 -12.48 -0.11 -29.41
C SER A 356 -11.10 0.41 -29.78
N LEU A 357 -10.06 -0.05 -29.10
CA LEU A 357 -8.68 0.38 -29.32
C LEU A 357 -7.75 -0.80 -29.66
N ARG A 358 -6.67 -0.50 -30.35
CA ARG A 358 -5.52 -1.38 -30.58
C ARG A 358 -4.27 -0.81 -29.94
N PHE A 359 -3.32 -1.67 -29.61
CA PHE A 359 -2.10 -1.32 -28.89
C PHE A 359 -0.88 -1.47 -29.78
N GLY A 360 0.14 -0.66 -29.56
CA GLY A 360 1.43 -0.87 -30.19
C GLY A 360 2.55 -0.16 -29.46
N PHE A 361 3.76 -0.59 -29.78
CA PHE A 361 4.99 0.01 -29.32
C PHE A 361 5.92 0.26 -30.49
N SER A 362 6.67 1.34 -30.45
CA SER A 362 7.70 1.67 -31.43
C SER A 362 8.87 2.34 -30.75
N SER A 363 10.03 2.31 -31.40
CA SER A 363 11.23 3.00 -30.93
C SER A 363 12.08 3.40 -32.12
N GLY A 364 12.86 4.47 -31.94
CA GLY A 364 13.85 4.94 -32.89
C GLY A 364 15.19 5.14 -32.19
N THR A 365 16.27 4.82 -32.90
CA THR A 365 17.60 5.34 -32.58
C THR A 365 17.99 6.27 -33.73
N GLY A 366 18.15 7.56 -33.44
CA GLY A 366 18.59 8.55 -34.42
C GLY A 366 20.09 8.43 -34.69
N GLY A 367 20.80 9.55 -34.58
CA GLY A 367 22.27 9.56 -34.73
C GLY A 367 23.05 8.85 -33.62
N SER A 368 22.39 8.46 -32.52
CA SER A 368 22.97 7.75 -31.37
C SER A 368 22.42 6.32 -31.23
N TRP A 369 22.80 5.58 -30.20
CA TRP A 369 22.47 4.17 -30.01
C TRP A 369 22.00 3.91 -28.60
N ASN A 370 20.85 3.25 -28.41
CA ASN A 370 20.43 2.65 -27.14
C ASN A 370 19.69 1.34 -27.42
N ILE A 371 19.76 0.41 -26.48
CA ILE A 371 18.83 -0.71 -26.43
C ILE A 371 17.55 -0.23 -25.75
N HIS A 372 16.43 -0.37 -26.45
CA HIS A 372 15.11 -0.08 -25.93
C HIS A 372 14.34 -1.38 -25.75
N GLU A 373 13.99 -1.70 -24.50
CA GLU A 373 13.32 -2.93 -24.14
C GLU A 373 12.04 -2.67 -23.34
N ILE A 374 11.06 -3.56 -23.50
CA ILE A 374 9.75 -3.51 -22.86
C ILE A 374 9.44 -4.85 -22.21
N THR A 375 8.81 -4.79 -21.05
CA THR A 375 8.19 -5.91 -20.35
C THR A 375 6.85 -5.48 -19.78
N CYS A 376 6.12 -6.42 -19.17
CA CYS A 376 4.94 -6.10 -18.34
C CYS A 376 3.77 -5.42 -19.05
N PHE A 377 3.55 -5.66 -20.34
CA PHE A 377 2.36 -5.12 -21.00
C PHE A 377 1.09 -5.76 -20.42
N GLN A 378 0.19 -4.94 -19.90
CA GLN A 378 -1.15 -5.34 -19.51
C GLN A 378 -2.15 -4.29 -19.96
N ALA A 379 -3.26 -4.73 -20.55
CA ALA A 379 -4.43 -3.92 -20.85
C ALA A 379 -5.67 -4.60 -20.28
N SER A 380 -6.33 -3.94 -19.34
CA SER A 380 -7.53 -4.42 -18.64
C SER A 380 -8.60 -3.34 -18.61
N PRO A 381 -9.86 -3.69 -18.27
CA PRO A 381 -10.82 -2.68 -17.86
C PRO A 381 -10.27 -1.92 -16.66
N LEU A 382 -10.83 -0.75 -16.34
CA LEU A 382 -10.45 -0.06 -15.11
C LEU A 382 -10.73 -0.97 -13.91
N GLN A 383 -9.67 -1.42 -13.24
CA GLN A 383 -9.75 -2.28 -12.05
C GLN A 383 -9.15 -1.55 -10.85
N SER A 384 -9.75 -1.73 -9.67
CA SER A 384 -9.21 -1.24 -8.40
C SER A 384 -8.29 -2.31 -7.78
N ASN A 385 -7.05 -1.97 -7.48
CA ASN A 385 -6.17 -2.78 -6.62
C ASN A 385 -6.37 -2.38 -5.15
N THR A 386 -6.31 -3.34 -4.21
CA THR A 386 -6.69 -3.16 -2.80
C THR A 386 -5.66 -3.66 -1.78
N SER A 387 -5.46 -3.00 -0.62
CA SER A 387 -5.28 -3.67 0.70
C SER A 387 -5.45 -2.72 1.92
N ALA A 388 -5.67 -3.24 3.12
CA ALA A 388 -5.38 -2.75 4.50
C ALA A 388 -5.92 -3.84 5.45
N GLY A 389 -5.91 -3.71 6.79
CA GLY A 389 -6.18 -4.83 7.73
C GLY A 389 -7.65 -5.15 8.04
N ALA A 390 -7.89 -6.37 8.57
CA ALA A 390 -9.18 -6.87 9.03
C ALA A 390 -9.21 -6.85 10.55
N ASN A 391 -10.32 -6.43 11.14
CA ASN A 391 -10.59 -6.63 12.55
C ASN A 391 -11.98 -7.23 12.74
N THR A 392 -12.09 -8.29 13.54
CA THR A 392 -13.38 -8.87 13.92
C THR A 392 -13.95 -8.11 15.11
N VAL A 393 -15.29 -8.06 15.23
CA VAL A 393 -15.95 -7.64 16.47
C VAL A 393 -15.31 -8.33 17.69
N GLN A 394 -15.05 -7.54 18.73
CA GLN A 394 -14.60 -7.96 20.05
C GLN A 394 -15.54 -9.04 20.63
N SER A 395 -15.18 -10.32 20.47
CA SER A 395 -15.46 -11.44 21.39
C SER A 395 -15.05 -12.76 20.74
N GLY A 396 -14.29 -13.59 21.46
CA GLY A 396 -13.82 -14.93 21.05
C GLY A 396 -14.94 -15.98 20.86
N GLN A 397 -16.18 -15.55 20.62
CA GLN A 397 -17.34 -16.37 20.31
C GLN A 397 -18.19 -15.71 19.22
N TYR A 398 -18.58 -16.50 18.21
CA TYR A 398 -19.60 -16.14 17.24
C TYR A 398 -20.93 -15.93 17.95
N ASN A 399 -21.48 -14.72 17.78
CA ASN A 399 -22.89 -14.47 17.96
C ASN A 399 -23.56 -14.40 16.59
N ALA A 400 -24.83 -14.78 16.50
CA ALA A 400 -25.58 -14.87 15.26
C ALA A 400 -25.76 -13.51 14.56
N GLY A 401 -24.71 -12.89 14.00
CA GLY A 401 -24.56 -11.54 13.41
C GLY A 401 -23.23 -10.84 13.71
N ALA A 402 -22.20 -11.60 14.10
CA ALA A 402 -20.82 -11.13 14.13
C ALA A 402 -20.39 -10.55 12.76
N ALA A 403 -19.58 -9.49 12.78
CA ALA A 403 -19.05 -8.84 11.59
C ALA A 403 -17.53 -8.77 11.62
N VAL A 404 -16.94 -8.76 10.42
CA VAL A 404 -15.54 -8.44 10.18
C VAL A 404 -15.48 -7.05 9.56
N TYR A 405 -14.68 -6.16 10.13
CA TYR A 405 -14.40 -4.85 9.60
C TYR A 405 -13.12 -4.90 8.77
N LEU A 406 -13.19 -4.51 7.50
CA LEU A 406 -12.04 -4.55 6.60
C LEU A 406 -11.73 -3.12 6.18
N ALA A 407 -10.50 -2.68 6.42
CA ALA A 407 -9.96 -1.48 5.81
C ALA A 407 -9.29 -1.82 4.48
N THR A 408 -9.42 -0.93 3.49
CA THR A 408 -8.79 -1.07 2.18
C THR A 408 -8.31 0.29 1.64
N TYR A 409 -7.29 0.29 0.80
CA TYR A 409 -6.87 1.39 -0.07
C TYR A 409 -7.05 1.02 -1.53
N THR A 410 -6.91 2.00 -2.42
CA THR A 410 -6.53 1.77 -3.80
C THR A 410 -5.46 2.74 -4.27
N SER A 411 -4.48 2.23 -5.01
CA SER A 411 -3.42 3.04 -5.61
C SER A 411 -3.91 3.90 -6.78
N ASP A 412 -5.17 3.73 -7.19
CA ASP A 412 -5.81 4.49 -8.25
C ASP A 412 -6.56 5.67 -7.65
N ASN A 413 -5.88 6.81 -7.64
CA ASN A 413 -6.35 8.04 -7.01
C ASN A 413 -6.47 7.96 -5.46
N TRP A 414 -5.71 7.05 -4.82
CA TRP A 414 -5.43 7.03 -3.36
C TRP A 414 -6.67 7.30 -2.50
N TRP A 415 -7.62 6.38 -2.58
CA TRP A 415 -8.82 6.38 -1.73
C TRP A 415 -8.98 5.04 -1.04
N GLY A 416 -9.80 4.98 -0.01
CA GLY A 416 -9.98 3.78 0.79
C GLY A 416 -11.42 3.52 1.17
N SER A 417 -11.62 2.42 1.89
CA SER A 417 -12.94 1.99 2.38
C SER A 417 -12.79 1.25 3.70
N VAL A 418 -13.75 1.45 4.60
CA VAL A 418 -14.02 0.57 5.73
C VAL A 418 -15.35 -0.11 5.49
N THR A 419 -15.34 -1.43 5.40
CA THR A 419 -16.55 -2.24 5.22
C THR A 419 -16.86 -3.04 6.47
N SER A 420 -18.14 -3.29 6.72
CA SER A 420 -18.59 -4.30 7.67
C SER A 420 -19.14 -5.49 6.91
N ASN A 421 -18.60 -6.68 7.12
CA ASN A 421 -19.00 -7.89 6.41
C ASN A 421 -19.48 -8.94 7.42
N SER A 422 -20.69 -9.47 7.22
CA SER A 422 -21.25 -10.48 8.11
C SER A 422 -20.47 -11.80 8.06
N VAL A 423 -20.24 -12.40 9.23
CA VAL A 423 -19.78 -13.77 9.35
C VAL A 423 -20.96 -14.70 9.11
N LEU A 424 -20.85 -15.57 8.11
CA LEU A 424 -21.87 -16.52 7.70
C LEU A 424 -21.54 -17.90 8.26
N ALA A 425 -22.59 -18.63 8.66
CA ALA A 425 -22.49 -20.03 9.05
C ALA A 425 -23.19 -20.91 8.00
N ALA A 426 -22.47 -21.88 7.45
CA ALA A 426 -23.03 -22.87 6.55
C ALA A 426 -23.71 -24.01 7.32
N SER A 427 -24.59 -24.78 6.65
CA SER A 427 -25.32 -25.89 7.26
C SER A 427 -24.43 -27.03 7.75
N ASP A 428 -23.19 -27.13 7.23
CA ASP A 428 -22.17 -28.08 7.66
C ASP A 428 -21.37 -27.62 8.90
N GLY A 429 -21.71 -26.44 9.45
CA GLY A 429 -21.06 -25.85 10.62
C GLY A 429 -19.78 -25.07 10.30
N SER A 430 -19.38 -24.91 9.02
CA SER A 430 -18.25 -24.06 8.63
C SER A 430 -18.62 -22.57 8.66
N LEU A 431 -17.61 -21.72 8.92
CA LEU A 431 -17.74 -20.27 8.86
C LEU A 431 -17.11 -19.69 7.59
N SER A 432 -17.74 -18.67 7.03
CA SER A 432 -17.19 -17.83 5.96
C SER A 432 -17.52 -16.36 6.23
N VAL A 433 -16.97 -15.44 5.44
CA VAL A 433 -17.32 -14.02 5.50
C VAL A 433 -18.05 -13.65 4.21
N SER A 434 -19.15 -12.90 4.34
CA SER A 434 -19.91 -12.38 3.21
C SER A 434 -19.02 -11.50 2.32
N SER A 435 -19.05 -11.73 1.00
CA SER A 435 -18.43 -10.81 0.03
C SER A 435 -19.24 -9.53 -0.17
N THR A 436 -20.49 -9.50 0.30
CA THR A 436 -21.33 -8.31 0.33
C THR A 436 -21.25 -7.66 1.69
N ALA A 437 -20.90 -6.38 1.72
CA ALA A 437 -20.83 -5.59 2.94
C ALA A 437 -22.23 -5.22 3.44
N ASN A 438 -22.39 -5.18 4.76
CA ASN A 438 -23.54 -4.61 5.47
C ASN A 438 -23.59 -3.09 5.26
N TRP A 439 -22.43 -2.45 5.35
CA TRP A 439 -22.21 -1.03 5.05
C TRP A 439 -20.77 -0.80 4.59
N ASP A 440 -20.55 0.34 3.96
CA ASP A 440 -19.25 0.81 3.50
C ASP A 440 -19.14 2.30 3.83
N ALA A 441 -18.26 2.65 4.75
CA ALA A 441 -18.08 4.01 5.24
C ALA A 441 -17.70 4.98 4.12
N ASN A 442 -16.98 4.50 3.10
CA ASN A 442 -16.66 5.33 1.95
C ASN A 442 -17.92 5.72 1.16
N CYS A 443 -18.88 4.81 1.01
CA CYS A 443 -20.13 5.11 0.33
C CYS A 443 -20.97 6.13 1.10
N ASP A 444 -20.95 6.08 2.44
CA ASP A 444 -21.64 7.04 3.29
C ASP A 444 -21.03 8.44 3.21
N ILE A 445 -19.69 8.56 3.18
CA ILE A 445 -19.01 9.86 3.07
C ILE A 445 -19.11 10.41 1.63
N THR A 446 -18.91 9.57 0.62
CA THR A 446 -18.85 10.03 -0.79
C THR A 446 -20.23 10.17 -1.43
N GLY A 447 -21.16 9.27 -1.12
CA GLY A 447 -22.41 9.08 -1.85
C GLY A 447 -22.23 8.53 -3.27
N GLY A 448 -23.36 8.25 -3.93
CA GLY A 448 -23.38 7.68 -5.28
C GLY A 448 -23.45 6.16 -5.30
N ALA A 449 -23.02 5.55 -6.41
CA ALA A 449 -23.07 4.10 -6.59
C ALA A 449 -22.11 3.39 -5.62
N CYS A 450 -22.60 2.34 -4.97
CA CYS A 450 -21.90 1.60 -3.92
C CYS A 450 -21.88 0.08 -4.22
N PRO A 451 -20.89 -0.40 -4.99
CA PRO A 451 -20.80 -1.81 -5.39
C PRO A 451 -20.61 -2.79 -4.23
N SER A 452 -19.98 -2.36 -3.13
CA SER A 452 -19.69 -3.18 -1.95
C SER A 452 -20.96 -3.72 -1.26
N LEU A 453 -22.10 -3.03 -1.42
CA LEU A 453 -23.41 -3.46 -0.88
C LEU A 453 -24.15 -4.47 -1.77
N GLY A 454 -23.52 -4.91 -2.87
CA GLY A 454 -24.14 -5.78 -3.86
C GLY A 454 -25.27 -5.11 -4.65
N PRO A 455 -25.87 -5.83 -5.62
CA PRO A 455 -26.95 -5.29 -6.42
C PRO A 455 -28.26 -5.15 -5.63
N ASP A 456 -29.16 -4.29 -6.11
CA ASP A 456 -30.55 -4.21 -5.68
C ASP A 456 -31.39 -5.40 -6.21
N SER A 457 -32.69 -5.44 -5.88
CA SER A 457 -33.60 -6.50 -6.34
C SER A 457 -33.78 -6.57 -7.85
N SER A 458 -33.36 -5.53 -8.58
CA SER A 458 -33.41 -5.43 -10.04
C SER A 458 -32.06 -5.73 -10.70
N GLY A 459 -31.02 -6.04 -9.92
CA GLY A 459 -29.66 -6.31 -10.43
C GLY A 459 -28.78 -5.08 -10.63
N ASN A 460 -29.25 -3.87 -10.25
CA ASN A 460 -28.48 -2.63 -10.40
C ASN A 460 -27.58 -2.36 -9.19
N THR A 461 -26.47 -1.67 -9.38
CA THR A 461 -25.64 -1.18 -8.26
C THR A 461 -26.45 -0.28 -7.35
N LYS A 462 -26.45 -0.54 -6.04
CA LYS A 462 -27.13 0.30 -5.04
C LYS A 462 -26.50 1.69 -5.00
N THR A 463 -27.31 2.69 -4.69
CA THR A 463 -26.87 4.08 -4.53
C THR A 463 -27.06 4.52 -3.08
N VAL A 464 -26.04 5.13 -2.50
CA VAL A 464 -26.04 5.70 -1.15
C VAL A 464 -26.05 7.23 -1.25
N THR A 465 -26.77 7.90 -0.35
CA THR A 465 -26.73 9.36 -0.26
C THR A 465 -25.61 9.76 0.68
N ALA A 466 -24.76 10.69 0.23
CA ALA A 466 -23.67 11.21 1.06
C ALA A 466 -24.21 11.84 2.36
N GLN A 467 -23.51 11.61 3.46
CA GLN A 467 -23.80 12.24 4.75
C GLN A 467 -23.72 13.77 4.61
N SER A 468 -24.79 14.48 5.03
CA SER A 468 -24.92 15.93 4.81
C SER A 468 -24.00 16.79 5.68
N SER A 469 -23.50 16.25 6.79
CA SER A 469 -22.67 16.98 7.75
C SER A 469 -21.70 16.04 8.46
N ARG A 470 -20.45 16.46 8.63
CA ARG A 470 -19.38 15.71 9.30
C ARG A 470 -18.91 16.45 10.55
N ASN A 471 -18.72 15.74 11.65
CA ASN A 471 -18.18 16.30 12.89
C ASN A 471 -16.66 16.16 12.88
N LEU A 472 -15.96 17.17 12.38
CA LEU A 472 -14.51 17.12 12.24
C LEU A 472 -13.84 18.06 13.25
N VAL A 473 -12.88 17.54 14.00
CA VAL A 473 -12.19 18.23 15.09
C VAL A 473 -10.68 18.15 14.93
N THR A 474 -9.97 19.05 15.59
CA THR A 474 -8.50 19.14 15.59
C THR A 474 -8.03 19.69 16.93
N TRP A 475 -6.72 19.71 17.13
CA TRP A 475 -6.08 20.40 18.25
C TRP A 475 -5.54 21.78 17.84
N ASN A 476 -5.72 22.80 18.69
CA ASN A 476 -5.21 24.16 18.45
C ASN A 476 -3.90 24.48 19.21
N GLY A 477 -3.27 23.48 19.82
CA GLY A 477 -2.10 23.65 20.69
C GLY A 477 -2.43 23.69 22.19
N SER A 478 -3.70 23.86 22.57
CA SER A 478 -4.13 23.92 23.99
C SER A 478 -5.42 23.17 24.30
N THR A 479 -6.35 23.08 23.36
CA THR A 479 -7.61 22.34 23.52
C THR A 479 -8.13 21.83 22.19
N GLY A 480 -9.06 20.87 22.23
CA GLY A 480 -9.81 20.41 21.08
C GLY A 480 -10.73 21.51 20.53
N VAL A 481 -10.71 21.69 19.22
CA VAL A 481 -11.56 22.66 18.50
C VAL A 481 -12.17 22.03 17.26
N ALA A 482 -13.23 22.63 16.72
CA ALA A 482 -13.76 22.23 15.42
C ALA A 482 -12.73 22.47 14.31
N PHE A 483 -12.59 21.54 13.36
CA PHE A 483 -11.71 21.65 12.20
C PHE A 483 -12.33 22.61 11.16
N GLN A 484 -12.27 23.90 11.49
CA GLN A 484 -12.78 24.99 10.67
C GLN A 484 -11.68 26.05 10.53
N TRP A 485 -11.61 26.71 9.38
CA TRP A 485 -10.55 27.69 9.08
C TRP A 485 -10.37 28.74 10.18
N GLY A 486 -11.46 29.28 10.72
CA GLY A 486 -11.44 30.31 11.76
C GLY A 486 -10.95 29.83 13.14
N ASN A 487 -10.86 28.51 13.37
CA ASN A 487 -10.41 27.92 14.64
C ASN A 487 -8.96 27.43 14.59
N LEU A 488 -8.32 27.46 13.41
CA LEU A 488 -6.93 27.06 13.26
C LEU A 488 -6.00 28.11 13.83
N THR A 489 -4.86 27.66 14.36
CA THR A 489 -3.77 28.58 14.74
C THR A 489 -3.19 29.27 13.52
N THR A 490 -2.52 30.41 13.73
CA THR A 490 -1.82 31.13 12.66
C THR A 490 -0.84 30.25 11.89
N THR A 491 -0.11 29.36 12.59
CA THR A 491 0.85 28.43 11.95
C THR A 491 0.12 27.42 11.06
N GLN A 492 -0.92 26.78 11.57
CA GLN A 492 -1.71 25.81 10.81
C GLN A 492 -2.36 26.44 9.57
N ALA A 493 -2.97 27.63 9.74
CA ALA A 493 -3.57 28.38 8.65
C ALA A 493 -2.53 28.80 7.59
N THR A 494 -1.34 29.26 8.01
CA THR A 494 -0.27 29.65 7.10
C THR A 494 0.20 28.48 6.24
N ASN A 495 0.38 27.30 6.83
CA ASN A 495 0.81 26.12 6.10
C ASN A 495 -0.23 25.65 5.08
N LEU A 496 -1.51 25.59 5.47
CA LEU A 496 -2.60 25.21 4.56
C LEU A 496 -2.83 26.24 3.45
N ASN A 497 -2.56 27.53 3.69
CA ASN A 497 -2.59 28.53 2.63
C ASN A 497 -1.59 28.23 1.52
N GLY A 498 -0.46 27.58 1.84
CA GLY A 498 0.61 27.34 0.89
C GLY A 498 1.04 28.63 0.20
N THR A 499 1.44 28.53 -1.07
CA THR A 499 1.83 29.68 -1.89
C THR A 499 0.68 30.28 -2.70
N ASP A 500 -0.46 29.60 -2.77
CA ASP A 500 -1.62 29.99 -3.60
C ASP A 500 -2.75 30.66 -2.82
N GLY A 501 -2.65 30.71 -1.48
CA GLY A 501 -3.64 31.33 -0.61
C GLY A 501 -4.96 30.53 -0.49
N ALA A 502 -4.98 29.26 -0.90
CA ALA A 502 -6.21 28.45 -0.95
C ALA A 502 -6.56 27.74 0.37
N GLY A 503 -6.08 28.22 1.52
CA GLY A 503 -6.17 27.48 2.79
C GLY A 503 -7.59 27.21 3.27
N SER A 504 -8.49 28.20 3.20
CA SER A 504 -9.91 28.00 3.54
C SER A 504 -10.59 27.01 2.58
N THR A 505 -10.28 27.10 1.28
CA THR A 505 -10.74 26.17 0.24
C THR A 505 -10.25 24.74 0.51
N ARG A 506 -8.99 24.57 0.95
CA ARG A 506 -8.44 23.26 1.34
C ARG A 506 -9.12 22.69 2.58
N VAL A 507 -9.45 23.51 3.57
CA VAL A 507 -10.25 23.06 4.71
C VAL A 507 -11.61 22.56 4.22
N SER A 508 -12.31 23.29 3.35
CA SER A 508 -13.57 22.81 2.76
C SER A 508 -13.39 21.49 2.02
N TRP A 509 -12.33 21.35 1.22
CA TRP A 509 -12.02 20.11 0.48
C TRP A 509 -11.78 18.92 1.42
N LEU A 510 -10.97 19.10 2.48
CA LEU A 510 -10.70 18.08 3.51
C LEU A 510 -11.98 17.69 4.27
N ARG A 511 -12.88 18.66 4.47
CA ARG A 511 -14.22 18.42 5.03
C ARG A 511 -15.15 17.69 4.06
N GLY A 512 -14.77 17.49 2.80
CA GLY A 512 -15.52 16.71 1.80
C GLY A 512 -16.18 17.55 0.70
N ASP A 513 -15.97 18.87 0.67
CA ASP A 513 -16.49 19.71 -0.41
C ASP A 513 -15.80 19.35 -1.74
N ARG A 514 -16.61 19.02 -2.74
CA ARG A 514 -16.16 18.62 -4.08
C ARG A 514 -16.30 19.72 -5.13
N SER A 515 -16.89 20.87 -4.77
CA SER A 515 -17.12 21.98 -5.70
C SER A 515 -15.85 22.68 -6.18
N THR A 516 -14.73 22.41 -5.50
CA THR A 516 -13.40 22.99 -5.74
C THR A 516 -12.46 22.03 -6.47
N GLU A 517 -12.95 20.85 -6.85
CA GLU A 517 -12.21 19.82 -7.57
C GLU A 517 -12.11 20.16 -9.05
N GLN A 518 -10.98 19.83 -9.69
CA GLN A 518 -10.72 20.06 -11.12
C GLN A 518 -11.74 19.43 -12.09
N LEU A 519 -12.58 18.51 -11.60
CA LEU A 519 -13.64 17.85 -12.36
C LEU A 519 -15.04 18.40 -12.09
N TYR A 520 -15.17 19.39 -11.21
CA TYR A 520 -16.46 19.95 -10.90
C TYR A 520 -17.08 20.66 -12.11
N SER A 521 -18.41 20.59 -12.20
CA SER A 521 -19.20 21.14 -13.31
C SER A 521 -20.31 22.04 -12.75
N PRO A 522 -20.63 23.18 -13.39
CA PRO A 522 -20.14 23.62 -14.70
C PRO A 522 -18.79 24.33 -14.69
N VAL A 523 -18.27 24.70 -13.51
CA VAL A 523 -17.01 25.44 -13.38
C VAL A 523 -15.97 24.54 -12.70
N PRO A 524 -14.91 24.12 -13.40
CA PRO A 524 -13.81 23.36 -12.80
C PRO A 524 -13.13 24.13 -11.68
N GLY A 525 -12.80 23.45 -10.58
CA GLY A 525 -11.96 23.99 -9.52
C GLY A 525 -10.46 23.79 -9.76
N SER A 526 -9.63 24.12 -8.75
CA SER A 526 -8.16 24.04 -8.83
C SER A 526 -7.54 22.94 -7.96
N LEU A 527 -8.33 22.26 -7.14
CA LEU A 527 -7.84 21.19 -6.25
C LEU A 527 -8.03 19.81 -6.89
N ARG A 528 -7.28 18.84 -6.37
CA ARG A 528 -7.34 17.42 -6.74
C ARG A 528 -8.77 16.92 -6.83
N ALA A 529 -9.13 16.33 -7.98
CA ALA A 529 -10.37 15.58 -8.09
C ALA A 529 -10.24 14.21 -7.42
N ARG A 530 -11.20 13.89 -6.56
CA ARG A 530 -11.24 12.61 -5.86
C ARG A 530 -12.18 11.64 -6.56
N THR A 531 -11.82 10.36 -6.57
CA THR A 531 -12.77 9.30 -6.92
C THR A 531 -13.76 9.11 -5.77
N GLN A 532 -13.23 9.14 -4.55
CA GLN A 532 -13.91 8.90 -3.29
C GLN A 532 -13.34 9.85 -2.22
N VAL A 533 -14.16 10.29 -1.26
CA VAL A 533 -13.78 11.28 -0.26
C VAL A 533 -12.89 10.69 0.84
N LEU A 534 -13.16 9.44 1.26
CA LEU A 534 -12.35 8.76 2.26
C LEU A 534 -10.98 8.39 1.67
N GLY A 535 -9.91 8.83 2.34
CA GLY A 535 -8.54 8.53 1.97
C GLY A 535 -8.21 7.05 2.03
N ASP A 536 -7.08 6.67 1.42
CA ASP A 536 -6.57 5.33 1.53
C ASP A 536 -6.17 4.97 2.97
N ILE A 537 -6.38 3.71 3.34
CA ILE A 537 -5.95 3.14 4.61
C ILE A 537 -4.95 2.05 4.25
N ILE A 538 -3.68 2.13 4.68
CA ILE A 538 -2.63 1.20 4.25
C ILE A 538 -2.18 0.33 5.41
N ASP A 539 -1.62 0.93 6.45
CA ASP A 539 -1.04 0.24 7.61
C ASP A 539 -1.96 0.31 8.86
N SER A 540 -2.95 1.21 8.85
CA SER A 540 -3.93 1.30 9.95
C SER A 540 -4.94 0.15 9.88
N SER A 541 -5.12 -0.55 10.99
CA SER A 541 -6.16 -1.56 11.16
C SER A 541 -7.37 -0.94 11.87
N PRO A 542 -8.61 -1.30 11.50
CA PRO A 542 -9.79 -0.85 12.21
C PRO A 542 -9.74 -1.28 13.69
N THR A 543 -10.01 -0.38 14.62
CA THR A 543 -10.09 -0.64 16.07
C THR A 543 -11.55 -0.56 16.50
N PHE A 544 -12.14 -1.71 16.80
CA PHE A 544 -13.53 -1.80 17.27
C PHE A 544 -13.62 -1.52 18.78
N VAL A 545 -14.57 -0.68 19.18
CA VAL A 545 -14.87 -0.37 20.57
C VAL A 545 -16.37 -0.53 20.80
N ALA A 546 -16.73 -1.41 21.73
CA ALA A 546 -18.10 -1.60 22.20
C ALA A 546 -18.28 -1.06 23.63
N ALA A 547 -19.43 -1.31 24.26
CA ALA A 547 -19.59 -1.16 25.71
C ALA A 547 -18.45 -1.86 26.48
N PRO A 548 -17.95 -1.29 27.59
CA PRO A 548 -16.89 -1.91 28.38
C PRO A 548 -17.33 -3.28 28.88
N ALA A 549 -16.44 -4.27 28.81
CA ALA A 549 -16.77 -5.64 29.18
C ALA A 549 -16.66 -5.83 30.70
N ALA A 550 -17.62 -6.55 31.28
CA ALA A 550 -17.58 -6.92 32.69
C ALA A 550 -16.28 -7.69 33.02
N ASN A 551 -15.75 -7.48 34.22
CA ASN A 551 -14.56 -8.15 34.75
C ASN A 551 -13.23 -7.88 34.01
N ASN A 552 -13.19 -6.92 33.06
CA ASN A 552 -11.90 -6.46 32.51
C ASN A 552 -10.98 -5.90 33.60
N TYR A 553 -11.56 -5.19 34.57
CA TYR A 553 -10.85 -4.70 35.76
C TYR A 553 -11.61 -5.05 37.04
N PRO A 554 -10.90 -5.24 38.17
CA PRO A 554 -11.53 -5.49 39.45
C PRO A 554 -12.18 -4.22 40.01
N ASP A 555 -13.22 -4.39 40.83
CA ASP A 555 -13.85 -3.28 41.57
C ASP A 555 -12.96 -2.74 42.70
N ALA A 556 -12.00 -3.54 43.16
CA ALA A 556 -11.02 -3.15 44.14
C ALA A 556 -9.63 -3.60 43.67
N PHE A 557 -8.74 -2.64 43.46
CA PHE A 557 -7.36 -2.90 43.07
C PHE A 557 -6.54 -3.33 44.28
N THR A 558 -5.65 -4.29 44.04
CA THR A 558 -4.60 -4.72 44.94
C THR A 558 -3.31 -4.76 44.15
N ASP A 559 -2.22 -4.30 44.76
CA ASP A 559 -0.89 -4.37 44.18
C ASP A 559 -0.11 -5.39 45.02
N SER A 560 0.17 -6.55 44.45
CA SER A 560 0.74 -7.65 45.24
C SER A 560 2.23 -7.45 45.52
N LEU A 561 2.94 -6.70 44.67
CA LEU A 561 4.37 -6.39 44.83
C LEU A 561 4.59 -5.26 45.84
N VAL A 562 3.75 -4.22 45.84
CA VAL A 562 3.90 -3.04 46.72
C VAL A 562 3.12 -3.21 48.04
N GLY A 563 2.08 -4.04 48.04
CA GLY A 563 1.27 -4.34 49.21
C GLY A 563 0.51 -3.13 49.77
N SER A 564 0.46 -3.01 51.10
CA SER A 564 -0.36 -1.99 51.78
C SER A 564 0.08 -0.54 51.51
N SER A 565 1.30 -0.34 50.98
CA SER A 565 1.84 0.98 50.66
C SER A 565 1.45 1.49 49.26
N ALA A 566 0.66 0.72 48.52
CA ALA A 566 0.24 1.05 47.17
C ALA A 566 -0.78 2.19 47.15
N VAL A 567 -0.60 3.13 46.22
CA VAL A 567 -1.57 4.19 45.94
C VAL A 567 -2.63 3.63 44.99
N ARG A 568 -3.90 3.73 45.40
CA ARG A 568 -5.03 3.12 44.70
C ARG A 568 -6.19 4.12 44.58
N PRO A 569 -6.12 5.07 43.64
CA PRO A 569 -7.20 6.02 43.41
C PRO A 569 -8.55 5.35 43.13
N GLU A 570 -8.52 4.17 42.51
CA GLU A 570 -9.69 3.34 42.18
C GLU A 570 -10.44 2.88 43.43
N ASN A 571 -9.75 2.73 44.56
CA ASN A 571 -10.33 2.28 45.83
C ASN A 571 -10.72 3.44 46.76
N ALA A 572 -10.57 4.70 46.32
CA ALA A 572 -10.89 5.85 47.14
C ALA A 572 -12.38 5.92 47.48
N SER A 573 -12.72 6.48 48.63
CA SER A 573 -14.12 6.67 49.01
C SER A 573 -14.84 7.58 47.99
N GLY A 574 -15.96 7.10 47.43
CA GLY A 574 -16.71 7.80 46.39
C GLY A 574 -16.17 7.61 44.96
N ALA A 575 -15.10 6.83 44.77
CA ALA A 575 -14.65 6.41 43.45
C ALA A 575 -15.70 5.53 42.75
N GLN A 576 -15.82 5.68 41.44
CA GLN A 576 -16.65 4.79 40.62
C GLN A 576 -16.00 3.40 40.53
N THR A 577 -16.72 2.36 40.94
CA THR A 577 -16.28 0.97 40.70
C THR A 577 -16.34 0.64 39.20
N TYR A 578 -15.53 -0.32 38.76
CA TYR A 578 -15.52 -0.69 37.34
C TYR A 578 -16.86 -1.32 36.92
N SER A 579 -17.48 -2.13 37.78
CA SER A 579 -18.84 -2.67 37.58
C SER A 579 -19.90 -1.58 37.41
N ALA A 580 -19.79 -0.46 38.14
CA ALA A 580 -20.68 0.68 37.97
C ALA A 580 -20.42 1.43 36.65
N PHE A 581 -19.16 1.54 36.22
CA PHE A 581 -18.81 2.07 34.90
C PHE A 581 -19.37 1.21 33.77
N VAL A 582 -19.27 -0.12 33.88
CA VAL A 582 -19.84 -1.06 32.92
C VAL A 582 -21.36 -0.91 32.83
N THR A 583 -22.03 -0.83 33.97
CA THR A 583 -23.48 -0.63 34.02
C THR A 583 -23.89 0.68 33.36
N ALA A 584 -23.19 1.78 33.67
CA ALA A 584 -23.45 3.11 33.14
C ALA A 584 -23.24 3.21 31.62
N ASN A 585 -22.33 2.42 31.05
CA ASN A 585 -21.97 2.45 29.64
C ASN A 585 -22.45 1.22 28.85
N SER A 586 -23.35 0.42 29.43
CA SER A 586 -23.93 -0.77 28.78
C SER A 586 -24.65 -0.45 27.46
N GLY A 587 -25.17 0.77 27.32
CA GLY A 587 -25.81 1.28 26.11
C GLY A 587 -24.87 2.02 25.13
N ARG A 588 -23.55 2.02 25.35
CA ARG A 588 -22.60 2.70 24.48
C ARG A 588 -22.71 2.18 23.04
N GLN A 589 -22.78 3.11 22.09
CA GLN A 589 -22.78 2.76 20.66
C GLN A 589 -21.43 2.11 20.30
N ASN A 590 -21.48 1.03 19.52
CA ASN A 590 -20.27 0.42 19.00
C ASN A 590 -19.71 1.27 17.87
N ILE A 591 -18.39 1.43 17.85
CA ILE A 591 -17.70 2.30 16.89
C ILE A 591 -16.45 1.59 16.39
N VAL A 592 -16.16 1.79 15.12
CA VAL A 592 -14.92 1.37 14.48
C VAL A 592 -14.06 2.59 14.21
N TYR A 593 -12.86 2.63 14.79
CA TYR A 593 -11.89 3.70 14.61
C TYR A 593 -10.80 3.29 13.63
N THR A 594 -10.40 4.16 12.71
CA THR A 594 -9.26 3.87 11.81
C THR A 594 -8.53 5.15 11.42
N GLY A 595 -7.21 5.07 11.30
CA GLY A 595 -6.42 6.09 10.63
C GLY A 595 -6.62 6.02 9.12
N SER A 596 -6.57 7.16 8.44
CA SER A 596 -6.66 7.30 6.99
C SER A 596 -5.66 8.34 6.47
N ASN A 597 -5.14 8.11 5.26
CA ASN A 597 -4.19 9.01 4.59
C ASN A 597 -4.88 10.23 3.92
N ASP A 598 -6.16 10.48 4.20
CA ASP A 598 -6.73 11.84 4.06
C ASP A 598 -6.38 12.76 5.24
N GLY A 599 -5.64 12.23 6.22
CA GLY A 599 -5.13 12.95 7.38
C GLY A 599 -5.98 12.81 8.63
N PHE A 600 -7.09 12.07 8.57
CA PHE A 600 -7.98 11.91 9.72
C PHE A 600 -7.84 10.53 10.37
N LEU A 601 -7.99 10.49 11.68
CA LEU A 601 -8.58 9.35 12.35
C LEU A 601 -10.11 9.47 12.25
N HIS A 602 -10.78 8.45 11.73
CA HIS A 602 -12.24 8.39 11.61
C HIS A 602 -12.87 7.47 12.65
N ALA A 603 -14.13 7.75 13.01
CA ALA A 603 -14.98 6.95 13.88
C ALA A 603 -16.30 6.61 13.17
N PHE A 604 -16.51 5.34 12.81
CA PHE A 604 -17.67 4.86 12.06
C PHE A 604 -18.67 4.12 12.93
N ALA A 605 -19.96 4.42 12.77
CA ALA A 605 -21.04 3.80 13.51
C ALA A 605 -21.19 2.31 13.19
N ALA A 606 -21.16 1.46 14.21
CA ALA A 606 -21.28 0.01 14.11
C ALA A 606 -22.47 -0.58 14.90
N GLY A 607 -23.50 0.24 15.18
CA GLY A 607 -24.71 -0.17 15.91
C GLY A 607 -24.56 -0.28 17.43
N PRO A 608 -25.65 -0.35 18.19
CA PRO A 608 -25.62 -0.61 19.64
C PRO A 608 -25.41 -2.11 19.94
N ALA A 609 -25.19 -2.42 21.23
CA ALA A 609 -24.84 -3.75 21.76
C ALA A 609 -25.81 -4.91 21.47
N ILE A 610 -26.98 -4.68 20.87
CA ILE A 610 -27.96 -5.73 20.55
C ILE A 610 -28.63 -5.40 19.23
N SER A 611 -28.25 -6.09 18.16
CA SER A 611 -29.12 -6.53 17.07
C SER A 611 -28.21 -6.93 15.92
N ASN A 612 -28.02 -8.22 15.81
CA ASN A 612 -27.39 -8.93 14.71
C ASN A 612 -28.18 -8.84 13.38
N THR A 613 -28.76 -7.68 13.13
CA THR A 613 -29.60 -7.36 11.99
C THR A 613 -29.25 -5.93 11.64
N TYR A 614 -28.90 -5.69 10.38
CA TYR A 614 -28.69 -4.36 9.86
C TYR A 614 -29.92 -3.48 10.15
N THR A 615 -29.80 -2.61 11.14
CA THR A 615 -30.68 -1.46 11.32
C THR A 615 -29.98 -0.26 10.71
N ALA A 616 -30.46 0.14 9.54
CA ALA A 616 -29.94 1.28 8.77
C ALA A 616 -29.83 2.58 9.59
N SER A 617 -30.58 2.71 10.69
CA SER A 617 -30.55 3.89 11.54
C SER A 617 -29.33 3.99 12.46
N THR A 618 -28.65 2.88 12.78
CA THR A 618 -27.59 2.88 13.82
C THR A 618 -26.35 2.06 13.49
N ASN A 619 -26.44 1.04 12.63
CA ASN A 619 -25.31 0.23 12.15
C ASN A 619 -25.13 0.42 10.64
N ASN A 620 -24.75 1.63 10.26
CA ASN A 620 -24.75 2.09 8.88
C ASN A 620 -23.37 2.53 8.36
N GLY A 621 -22.34 2.56 9.20
CA GLY A 621 -21.03 3.04 8.78
C GLY A 621 -20.92 4.57 8.70
N SER A 622 -21.92 5.32 9.19
CA SER A 622 -21.87 6.79 9.16
C SER A 622 -20.71 7.31 10.00
N GLU A 623 -20.05 8.37 9.53
CA GLU A 623 -18.95 9.00 10.24
C GLU A 623 -19.48 9.85 11.40
N LEU A 624 -19.17 9.41 12.63
CA LEU A 624 -19.59 10.07 13.87
C LEU A 624 -18.60 11.16 14.30
N LEU A 625 -17.31 10.95 14.04
CA LEU A 625 -16.22 11.86 14.37
C LEU A 625 -15.07 11.66 13.37
N GLY A 626 -14.40 12.75 13.00
CA GLY A 626 -13.06 12.71 12.42
C GLY A 626 -12.11 13.63 13.19
N PHE A 627 -10.92 13.15 13.53
CA PHE A 627 -9.87 13.92 14.21
C PHE A 627 -8.66 14.10 13.28
N MET A 628 -8.30 15.36 13.01
CA MET A 628 -7.08 15.74 12.28
C MET A 628 -5.97 16.06 13.29
N PRO A 629 -4.87 15.29 13.33
CA PRO A 629 -3.72 15.62 14.15
C PRO A 629 -3.12 16.98 13.76
N ALA A 630 -2.79 17.79 14.75
CA ALA A 630 -2.36 19.17 14.61
C ALA A 630 -0.95 19.31 14.04
N GLY A 631 -0.08 18.32 14.25
CA GLY A 631 1.26 18.24 13.70
C GLY A 631 1.24 18.10 12.19
N LEU A 632 0.27 17.38 11.62
CA LEU A 632 0.05 17.35 10.17
C LEU A 632 -0.32 18.73 9.62
N LEU A 633 -1.17 19.49 10.34
CA LEU A 633 -1.54 20.87 9.98
C LEU A 633 -0.39 21.87 10.17
N ALA A 634 0.48 21.61 11.15
CA ALA A 634 1.63 22.47 11.47
C ALA A 634 2.89 22.12 10.65
N ASN A 635 2.87 21.05 9.86
CA ASN A 635 4.02 20.63 9.06
C ASN A 635 4.20 21.49 7.80
N SER A 636 5.37 22.11 7.66
CA SER A 636 5.75 22.95 6.51
C SER A 636 6.69 22.26 5.51
N THR A 637 7.10 21.01 5.77
CA THR A 637 8.06 20.29 4.91
C THR A 637 7.38 19.69 3.68
N ASN A 638 7.98 19.88 2.50
CA ASN A 638 7.35 19.53 1.22
C ASN A 638 7.04 18.03 1.01
N SER A 639 7.58 17.10 1.79
CA SER A 639 7.33 15.67 1.59
C SER A 639 6.06 15.16 2.28
N THR A 640 5.53 15.85 3.30
CA THR A 640 4.33 15.39 4.05
C THR A 640 3.38 16.54 4.42
N ASN A 641 3.54 17.69 3.77
CA ASN A 641 2.61 18.82 3.93
C ASN A 641 1.21 18.43 3.41
N LEU A 642 0.15 18.72 4.19
CA LEU A 642 -1.24 18.47 3.80
C LEU A 642 -1.66 19.23 2.53
N VAL A 643 -0.98 20.31 2.16
CA VAL A 643 -1.20 21.00 0.87
C VAL A 643 -1.03 20.03 -0.31
N ASN A 644 -0.07 19.10 -0.22
CA ASN A 644 0.18 18.12 -1.29
C ASN A 644 -1.05 17.24 -1.55
N LEU A 645 -1.77 16.82 -0.50
CA LEU A 645 -2.97 15.98 -0.63
C LEU A 645 -4.03 16.61 -1.54
N THR A 646 -4.08 17.94 -1.58
CA THR A 646 -5.02 18.69 -2.42
C THR A 646 -4.48 19.02 -3.82
N SER A 647 -3.25 18.62 -4.14
CA SER A 647 -2.62 18.88 -5.45
C SER A 647 -3.29 18.06 -6.56
N PRO A 648 -3.67 18.67 -7.70
CA PRO A 648 -4.07 17.98 -8.92
C PRO A 648 -3.16 16.80 -9.31
N ASN A 649 -1.86 16.96 -9.07
CA ASN A 649 -0.82 15.97 -9.34
C ASN A 649 -0.31 15.31 -8.06
N TYR A 650 -1.20 15.04 -7.09
CA TYR A 650 -0.80 14.43 -5.82
C TYR A 650 -0.08 13.11 -6.03
N VAL A 651 1.13 13.10 -5.51
CA VAL A 651 1.98 11.94 -5.27
C VAL A 651 1.70 11.49 -3.85
N HIS A 652 1.43 10.20 -3.68
CA HIS A 652 1.02 9.67 -2.38
C HIS A 652 2.03 9.98 -1.28
N ASN A 653 1.49 10.40 -0.14
CA ASN A 653 2.19 10.58 1.12
C ASN A 653 1.37 9.90 2.21
N TYR A 654 2.07 9.33 3.18
CA TYR A 654 1.47 8.78 4.39
C TYR A 654 1.12 9.92 5.35
N TYR A 655 -0.07 9.87 5.94
CA TYR A 655 -0.55 10.87 6.91
C TYR A 655 -0.91 10.22 8.24
N VAL A 656 -2.14 9.73 8.45
CA VAL A 656 -2.53 9.01 9.68
C VAL A 656 -2.64 7.53 9.36
N ASP A 657 -1.54 6.80 9.52
CA ASP A 657 -1.45 5.40 9.06
C ASP A 657 -1.10 4.39 10.16
N ALA A 658 -0.96 4.84 11.41
CA ALA A 658 -0.78 3.93 12.54
C ALA A 658 -2.13 3.40 13.06
N THR A 659 -2.12 2.17 13.58
CA THR A 659 -3.31 1.57 14.24
C THR A 659 -3.47 2.17 15.64
N PRO A 660 -4.62 2.80 15.98
CA PRO A 660 -4.88 3.32 17.32
C PRO A 660 -5.27 2.20 18.29
N VAL A 661 -5.05 2.41 19.59
CA VAL A 661 -5.52 1.52 20.66
C VAL A 661 -6.65 2.16 21.45
N ALA A 662 -7.62 1.37 21.88
CA ALA A 662 -8.60 1.77 22.88
C ALA A 662 -8.32 1.08 24.23
N GLY A 663 -8.63 1.76 25.33
CA GLY A 663 -8.50 1.18 26.67
C GLY A 663 -9.16 2.03 27.74
N ASP A 664 -9.65 1.36 28.77
CA ASP A 664 -10.20 2.05 29.94
C ASP A 664 -9.08 2.47 30.88
N LEU A 665 -9.27 3.60 31.56
CA LEU A 665 -8.35 4.15 32.56
C LEU A 665 -9.11 4.95 33.61
N PHE A 666 -8.47 5.20 34.75
CA PHE A 666 -9.10 5.87 35.88
C PHE A 666 -8.42 7.20 36.24
N TYR A 667 -9.20 8.28 36.26
CA TYR A 667 -8.80 9.58 36.79
C TYR A 667 -10.03 10.40 37.20
N GLY A 668 -9.84 11.39 38.08
CA GLY A 668 -10.94 12.26 38.53
C GLY A 668 -12.06 11.49 39.26
N SER A 669 -11.69 10.41 39.96
CA SER A 669 -12.60 9.47 40.65
C SER A 669 -13.59 8.73 39.73
N LYS A 670 -13.31 8.67 38.41
CA LYS A 670 -14.17 8.02 37.41
C LYS A 670 -13.35 7.19 36.42
N TRP A 671 -14.03 6.21 35.83
CA TRP A 671 -13.52 5.47 34.69
C TRP A 671 -13.86 6.19 33.39
N HIS A 672 -12.91 6.12 32.45
CA HIS A 672 -13.01 6.68 31.11
C HIS A 672 -12.48 5.64 30.12
N THR A 673 -12.86 5.74 28.85
CA THR A 673 -12.27 4.99 27.74
C THR A 673 -11.54 5.96 26.82
N TRP A 674 -10.23 5.80 26.70
CA TRP A 674 -9.43 6.58 25.75
C TRP A 674 -9.10 5.79 24.50
N LEU A 675 -8.98 6.52 23.39
CA LEU A 675 -8.35 6.09 22.16
C LEU A 675 -7.03 6.84 22.01
N VAL A 676 -5.91 6.11 21.82
CA VAL A 676 -4.57 6.70 21.71
C VAL A 676 -3.92 6.18 20.44
N GLY A 677 -3.31 7.06 19.66
CA GLY A 677 -2.73 6.70 18.37
C GLY A 677 -1.58 7.59 17.94
N GLY A 678 -0.76 7.07 17.03
CA GLY A 678 0.24 7.83 16.29
C GLY A 678 -0.23 8.15 14.88
N VAL A 679 0.66 8.73 14.09
CA VAL A 679 0.42 9.07 12.68
C VAL A 679 1.16 8.13 11.71
N GLY A 680 2.04 7.25 12.21
CA GLY A 680 2.75 6.30 11.35
C GLY A 680 4.03 6.88 10.75
N THR A 681 4.31 6.53 9.49
CA THR A 681 5.54 6.98 8.79
C THR A 681 5.48 8.44 8.33
N GLY A 682 4.28 9.03 8.31
CA GLY A 682 4.01 10.40 7.85
C GLY A 682 4.43 11.52 8.81
N GLY A 683 4.71 11.21 10.09
CA GLY A 683 5.02 12.26 11.07
C GLY A 683 5.42 11.76 12.44
N SER A 684 5.75 12.69 13.32
CA SER A 684 6.23 12.45 14.69
C SER A 684 5.29 13.07 15.71
N GLU A 685 4.18 12.38 15.93
CA GLU A 685 3.04 12.86 16.70
C GLU A 685 2.30 11.71 17.39
N ILE A 686 1.79 11.97 18.59
CA ILE A 686 0.94 11.04 19.37
C ILE A 686 -0.25 11.84 19.91
N TYR A 687 -1.46 11.26 19.83
CA TYR A 687 -2.69 11.90 20.29
C TYR A 687 -3.50 10.99 21.22
N ALA A 688 -4.39 11.59 22.00
CA ALA A 688 -5.37 10.89 22.82
C ALA A 688 -6.75 11.53 22.74
N LEU A 689 -7.79 10.71 22.58
CA LEU A 689 -9.19 11.09 22.58
C LEU A 689 -9.94 10.38 23.70
N ASP A 690 -10.78 11.08 24.45
CA ASP A 690 -11.76 10.50 25.35
C ASP A 690 -13.00 10.08 24.54
N ILE A 691 -13.17 8.76 24.40
CA ILE A 691 -14.23 8.14 23.61
C ILE A 691 -15.27 7.46 24.51
N THR A 692 -15.31 7.83 25.80
CA THR A 692 -16.24 7.23 26.77
C THR A 692 -17.69 7.34 26.32
N ASP A 693 -18.08 8.53 25.85
CA ASP A 693 -19.44 8.87 25.46
C ASP A 693 -19.50 9.40 24.01
N PRO A 694 -19.86 8.54 23.03
CA PRO A 694 -20.02 8.95 21.63
C PRO A 694 -21.04 10.06 21.38
N THR A 695 -21.96 10.33 22.31
CA THR A 695 -22.91 11.45 22.15
C THR A 695 -22.22 12.81 22.24
N GLN A 696 -20.99 12.86 22.75
CA GLN A 696 -20.13 14.06 22.76
C GLN A 696 -19.36 14.25 21.45
N PHE A 697 -19.54 13.43 20.41
CA PHE A 697 -18.84 13.57 19.14
C PHE A 697 -19.46 14.68 18.29
N THR A 698 -19.28 15.91 18.75
CA THR A 698 -19.72 17.13 18.07
C THR A 698 -18.60 18.16 18.05
N GLU A 699 -18.62 19.05 17.06
CA GLU A 699 -17.66 20.15 16.95
C GLU A 699 -17.70 21.11 18.16
N ALA A 700 -18.85 21.28 18.80
CA ALA A 700 -19.02 22.15 19.97
C ALA A 700 -18.43 21.57 21.26
N THR A 701 -18.26 20.25 21.32
CA THR A 701 -17.73 19.52 22.48
C THR A 701 -16.32 18.98 22.24
N ALA A 702 -15.63 19.46 21.19
CA ALA A 702 -14.28 19.03 20.82
C ALA A 702 -13.29 19.07 21.99
N SER A 703 -13.38 20.07 22.87
CA SER A 703 -12.53 20.23 24.05
C SER A 703 -12.73 19.17 25.14
N LYS A 704 -13.82 18.41 25.09
CA LYS A 704 -14.09 17.26 25.97
C LYS A 704 -13.66 15.93 25.36
N VAL A 705 -13.46 15.90 24.04
CA VAL A 705 -13.11 14.68 23.30
C VAL A 705 -11.61 14.62 23.07
N VAL A 706 -10.98 15.70 22.61
CA VAL A 706 -9.53 15.71 22.34
C VAL A 706 -8.78 16.01 23.64
N MET A 707 -8.12 14.99 24.21
CA MET A 707 -7.38 15.10 25.47
C MET A 707 -5.99 15.70 25.27
N GLY A 708 -5.38 15.45 24.11
CA GLY A 708 -4.15 16.09 23.74
C GLY A 708 -3.60 15.59 22.41
N ASP A 709 -2.71 16.41 21.86
CA ASP A 709 -1.97 16.12 20.65
C ASP A 709 -0.54 16.65 20.82
N TRP A 710 0.43 15.74 20.75
CA TRP A 710 1.78 15.97 21.24
C TRP A 710 2.82 15.59 20.19
N THR A 711 3.77 16.51 19.98
CA THR A 711 4.83 16.38 18.97
C THR A 711 6.20 16.36 19.64
N SER A 712 7.28 16.30 18.86
CA SER A 712 8.65 16.42 19.39
C SER A 712 8.94 17.77 20.07
N ALA A 713 8.09 18.78 19.87
CA ALA A 713 8.18 20.07 20.55
C ALA A 713 7.57 20.05 21.97
N THR A 714 6.75 19.05 22.28
CA THR A 714 6.17 18.87 23.62
C THR A 714 7.27 18.50 24.62
N ALA A 715 7.21 19.09 25.81
CA ALA A 715 8.14 18.79 26.89
C ALA A 715 8.17 17.28 27.20
N GLY A 716 9.38 16.72 27.25
CA GLY A 716 9.58 15.30 27.48
C GLY A 716 9.58 14.43 26.21
N LEU A 717 9.20 14.94 25.03
CA LEU A 717 9.08 14.16 23.78
C LEU A 717 10.16 14.46 22.72
N SER A 718 11.31 15.01 23.11
CA SER A 718 12.33 15.46 22.14
C SER A 718 12.98 14.36 21.29
N ASN A 719 12.79 13.08 21.61
CA ASN A 719 13.29 11.90 20.88
C ASN A 719 12.21 11.22 20.01
N LEU A 720 11.03 11.83 19.91
CA LEU A 720 9.92 11.31 19.11
C LEU A 720 10.29 11.31 17.62
N GLY A 721 10.20 10.14 17.00
CA GLY A 721 10.27 9.91 15.57
C GLY A 721 8.91 9.48 15.01
N GLN A 722 8.93 8.72 13.93
CA GLN A 722 7.75 8.17 13.26
C GLN A 722 6.99 7.19 14.17
N THR A 723 5.78 7.56 14.59
CA THR A 723 4.96 6.80 15.54
C THR A 723 4.19 5.67 14.86
N VAL A 724 4.94 4.66 14.38
CA VAL A 724 4.43 3.49 13.63
C VAL A 724 3.81 2.40 14.50
N GLY A 725 4.11 2.39 15.81
CA GLY A 725 3.61 1.38 16.72
C GLY A 725 2.30 1.76 17.38
N THR A 726 1.48 0.75 17.68
CA THR A 726 0.27 0.90 18.48
C THR A 726 0.64 1.11 19.95
N PRO A 727 0.16 2.18 20.61
CA PRO A 727 0.42 2.43 22.02
C PRO A 727 -0.23 1.39 22.95
N VAL A 728 0.13 1.45 24.23
CA VAL A 728 -0.49 0.67 25.31
C VAL A 728 -1.06 1.62 26.37
N ILE A 729 -2.28 1.33 26.83
CA ILE A 729 -2.90 1.96 28.00
C ILE A 729 -2.90 0.94 29.13
N THR A 730 -2.25 1.25 30.25
CA THR A 730 -2.09 0.32 31.39
C THR A 730 -1.94 1.03 32.74
N ARG A 731 -2.10 0.28 33.83
CA ARG A 731 -1.90 0.71 35.22
C ARG A 731 -0.48 0.36 35.70
N LEU A 732 0.18 1.27 36.42
CA LEU A 732 1.55 1.11 36.93
C LEU A 732 1.59 1.15 38.47
N HIS A 733 2.63 0.58 39.09
CA HIS A 733 2.78 0.47 40.55
C HIS A 733 2.85 1.82 41.30
N ASN A 734 3.04 2.95 40.61
CA ASN A 734 3.05 4.28 41.22
C ASN A 734 1.66 4.84 41.54
N GLY A 735 0.59 4.14 41.16
CA GLY A 735 -0.79 4.58 41.39
C GLY A 735 -1.47 5.21 40.18
N ASN A 736 -0.73 5.49 39.11
CA ASN A 736 -1.25 6.17 37.93
C ASN A 736 -1.47 5.20 36.77
N TRP A 737 -2.42 5.57 35.91
CA TRP A 737 -2.54 5.02 34.56
C TRP A 737 -1.53 5.68 33.63
N ALA A 738 -1.17 5.00 32.55
CA ALA A 738 -0.18 5.48 31.61
C ALA A 738 -0.51 5.12 30.17
N ILE A 739 -0.11 6.02 29.26
CA ILE A 739 0.04 5.74 27.84
C ILE A 739 1.51 5.43 27.55
N ILE A 740 1.79 4.28 26.95
CA ILE A 740 3.15 3.75 26.77
C ILE A 740 3.38 3.44 25.29
N PHE A 741 4.49 3.89 24.74
CA PHE A 741 4.83 3.68 23.33
C PHE A 741 6.35 3.80 23.12
N GLY A 742 6.84 3.25 22.02
CA GLY A 742 8.24 3.41 21.61
C GLY A 742 8.48 4.81 21.05
N ASN A 743 9.74 5.27 21.06
CA ASN A 743 10.07 6.57 20.49
C ASN A 743 9.87 6.69 18.97
N GLY A 744 9.55 5.58 18.30
CA GLY A 744 9.31 5.57 16.87
C GLY A 744 10.60 5.49 16.05
N LEU A 745 10.43 5.41 14.73
CA LEU A 745 11.54 5.23 13.78
C LEU A 745 12.05 6.59 13.28
N GLY A 746 13.26 6.62 12.71
CA GLY A 746 13.74 7.81 11.99
C GLY A 746 13.98 9.07 12.84
N SER A 747 14.02 8.96 14.17
CA SER A 747 14.29 10.11 15.07
C SER A 747 15.73 10.64 14.96
N GLY A 748 16.65 9.86 14.37
CA GLY A 748 18.09 10.16 14.33
C GLY A 748 18.77 10.12 15.72
N LYS A 749 18.13 9.48 16.71
CA LYS A 749 18.58 9.46 18.11
C LYS A 749 18.61 8.03 18.67
N ALA A 750 18.94 7.90 19.96
CA ALA A 750 18.89 6.63 20.68
C ALA A 750 17.45 6.12 20.80
N ALA A 751 17.31 4.79 20.74
CA ALA A 751 16.04 4.10 20.96
C ALA A 751 15.58 4.24 22.42
N GLY A 752 14.26 4.19 22.64
CA GLY A 752 13.73 4.18 24.00
C GLY A 752 12.20 4.12 24.06
N ILE A 753 11.68 4.08 25.28
CA ILE A 753 10.26 3.98 25.59
C ILE A 753 9.80 5.29 26.22
N TYR A 754 8.65 5.78 25.76
CA TYR A 754 7.90 6.84 26.39
C TYR A 754 6.86 6.27 27.35
N ILE A 755 6.81 6.85 28.55
CA ILE A 755 5.71 6.65 29.49
C ILE A 755 5.06 8.02 29.73
N GLY A 756 3.83 8.18 29.26
CA GLY A 756 2.96 9.31 29.54
C GLY A 756 2.08 8.99 30.75
N LEU A 757 2.45 9.46 31.93
CA LEU A 757 1.65 9.26 33.14
C LEU A 757 0.42 10.15 33.11
N VAL A 758 -0.75 9.54 33.30
CA VAL A 758 -2.03 10.23 33.45
C VAL A 758 -2.20 10.60 34.92
N ASP A 759 -2.30 11.89 35.20
CA ASP A 759 -2.54 12.39 36.55
C ASP A 759 -3.91 11.91 37.06
N SER A 760 -3.91 11.21 38.21
CA SER A 760 -5.10 10.58 38.76
C SER A 760 -6.22 11.55 39.16
N THR A 761 -5.93 12.85 39.25
CA THR A 761 -6.93 13.87 39.59
C THR A 761 -7.48 14.56 38.35
N SER A 762 -6.60 15.03 37.46
CA SER A 762 -6.93 15.92 36.35
C SER A 762 -7.01 15.23 34.98
N GLY A 763 -6.42 14.05 34.82
CA GLY A 763 -6.27 13.39 33.53
C GLY A 763 -5.15 14.00 32.65
N ALA A 764 -4.39 14.98 33.14
CA ALA A 764 -3.28 15.55 32.38
C ALA A 764 -2.15 14.53 32.19
N VAL A 765 -1.51 14.54 31.00
CA VAL A 765 -0.45 13.59 30.65
C VAL A 765 0.93 14.22 30.79
N THR A 766 1.85 13.55 31.49
CA THR A 766 3.26 13.94 31.59
C THR A 766 4.17 12.86 31.03
N PHE A 767 4.97 13.19 30.01
CA PHE A 767 5.86 12.24 29.35
C PHE A 767 7.26 12.19 29.97
N THR A 768 7.77 10.96 30.15
CA THR A 768 9.17 10.69 30.47
C THR A 768 9.76 9.75 29.42
N PHE A 769 10.99 10.04 28.99
CA PHE A 769 11.75 9.21 28.06
C PHE A 769 12.74 8.31 28.78
N TYR A 770 12.64 7.01 28.56
CA TYR A 770 13.60 6.02 29.03
C TYR A 770 14.46 5.58 27.84
N SER A 771 15.69 6.11 27.77
CA SER A 771 16.67 5.82 26.72
C SER A 771 17.39 4.50 26.97
N THR A 772 17.58 3.69 25.92
CA THR A 772 18.44 2.49 25.97
C THR A 772 19.92 2.84 25.93
N GLY A 773 20.26 4.07 25.50
CA GLY A 773 21.63 4.49 25.21
C GLY A 773 22.18 3.99 23.87
N VAL A 774 21.40 3.22 23.10
CA VAL A 774 21.81 2.65 21.81
C VAL A 774 21.16 3.41 20.66
N GLY A 775 21.99 3.97 19.77
CA GLY A 775 21.61 4.73 18.60
C GLY A 775 22.18 6.15 18.60
N SER A 776 22.40 6.70 17.41
CA SER A 776 22.95 8.05 17.19
C SER A 776 22.48 8.62 15.85
N ALA A 777 22.87 9.85 15.52
CA ALA A 777 22.57 10.44 14.21
C ALA A 777 23.21 9.66 13.03
N SER A 778 24.37 9.02 13.26
CA SER A 778 25.07 8.21 12.23
C SER A 778 24.66 6.74 12.22
N SER A 779 23.95 6.28 13.24
CA SER A 779 23.41 4.93 13.38
C SER A 779 22.07 5.03 14.10
N ALA A 780 21.06 5.51 13.36
CA ALA A 780 19.74 5.74 13.93
C ALA A 780 19.17 4.45 14.50
N ASN A 781 18.41 4.58 15.58
CA ASN A 781 17.70 3.49 16.20
C ASN A 781 16.32 3.97 16.66
N GLY A 782 15.43 3.04 16.95
CA GLY A 782 14.08 3.34 17.39
C GLY A 782 13.36 2.10 17.87
N ILE A 783 12.47 2.27 18.85
CA ILE A 783 11.51 1.24 19.25
C ILE A 783 10.19 1.56 18.56
N ALA A 784 9.67 0.61 17.78
CA ALA A 784 8.36 0.72 17.15
C ALA A 784 7.25 0.37 18.14
N TYR A 785 7.27 -0.86 18.69
CA TYR A 785 6.22 -1.40 19.55
C TYR A 785 6.75 -1.74 20.95
N VAL A 786 5.86 -1.67 21.94
CA VAL A 786 6.12 -2.03 23.34
C VAL A 786 5.08 -3.05 23.79
N ALA A 787 5.50 -4.09 24.48
CA ALA A 787 4.64 -5.06 25.13
C ALA A 787 4.73 -4.92 26.65
N THR A 788 3.60 -5.07 27.34
CA THR A 788 3.53 -5.10 28.81
C THR A 788 3.53 -6.53 29.33
N ALA A 789 4.01 -6.73 30.55
CA ALA A 789 3.88 -7.98 31.28
C ALA A 789 3.39 -7.70 32.70
N ASP A 790 2.38 -8.44 33.12
CA ASP A 790 1.79 -8.49 34.47
C ASP A 790 1.88 -9.96 34.91
N LEU A 791 2.93 -10.24 35.69
CA LEU A 791 3.43 -11.57 36.00
C LEU A 791 2.66 -12.26 37.14
N ASP A 792 1.91 -11.52 37.96
CA ASP A 792 1.09 -12.04 39.07
C ASP A 792 -0.42 -11.95 38.82
N GLY A 793 -0.85 -11.24 37.78
CA GLY A 793 -2.21 -11.15 37.30
C GLY A 793 -3.11 -10.18 38.08
N ASP A 794 -2.52 -9.14 38.67
CA ASP A 794 -3.25 -8.12 39.44
C ASP A 794 -3.70 -6.90 38.61
N GLN A 795 -3.50 -6.94 37.28
CA GLN A 795 -3.77 -5.87 36.30
C GLN A 795 -2.82 -4.66 36.41
N ILE A 796 -1.69 -4.80 37.09
CA ILE A 796 -0.64 -3.79 37.18
C ILE A 796 0.58 -4.29 36.42
N THR A 797 1.15 -3.43 35.57
CA THR A 797 2.31 -3.83 34.75
C THR A 797 3.61 -3.82 35.56
N ASP A 798 4.33 -4.94 35.53
CA ASP A 798 5.64 -5.14 36.15
C ASP A 798 6.80 -4.73 35.21
N TYR A 799 6.71 -5.17 33.95
CA TYR A 799 7.78 -5.07 32.97
C TYR A 799 7.26 -4.62 31.61
N LEU A 800 8.11 -3.89 30.89
CA LEU A 800 7.90 -3.57 29.48
C LEU A 800 8.98 -4.24 28.63
N TYR A 801 8.58 -4.91 27.56
CA TYR A 801 9.48 -5.53 26.59
C TYR A 801 9.37 -4.84 25.23
N ALA A 802 10.51 -4.61 24.58
CA ALA A 802 10.54 -3.94 23.29
C ALA A 802 11.74 -4.38 22.46
N GLY A 803 11.53 -4.54 21.16
CA GLY A 803 12.59 -4.69 20.18
C GLY A 803 12.95 -3.35 19.52
N ASP A 804 14.19 -3.20 19.05
CA ASP A 804 14.63 -2.02 18.30
C ASP A 804 15.12 -2.32 16.86
N GLN A 805 15.35 -1.28 16.07
CA GLN A 805 15.82 -1.38 14.68
C GLN A 805 17.21 -2.00 14.54
N GLN A 806 17.97 -2.11 15.63
CA GLN A 806 19.28 -2.75 15.65
C GLN A 806 19.23 -4.19 16.18
N GLY A 807 18.03 -4.75 16.37
CA GLY A 807 17.80 -6.13 16.77
C GLY A 807 17.98 -6.40 18.25
N ASN A 808 18.07 -5.38 19.09
CA ASN A 808 18.15 -5.56 20.53
C ASN A 808 16.75 -5.78 21.11
N LEU A 809 16.61 -6.78 21.99
CA LEU A 809 15.42 -7.00 22.81
C LEU A 809 15.68 -6.46 24.22
N TRP A 810 14.88 -5.49 24.63
CA TRP A 810 15.00 -4.78 25.91
C TRP A 810 13.91 -5.17 26.90
N ARG A 811 14.22 -5.06 28.20
CA ARG A 811 13.25 -5.07 29.31
C ARG A 811 13.41 -3.80 30.15
N LEU A 812 12.35 -3.01 30.29
CA LEU A 812 12.26 -1.91 31.25
C LEU A 812 11.56 -2.41 32.52
N ASP A 813 12.19 -2.20 33.67
CA ASP A 813 11.63 -2.51 34.99
C ASP A 813 10.77 -1.35 35.47
N VAL A 814 9.47 -1.61 35.66
CA VAL A 814 8.49 -0.65 36.19
C VAL A 814 7.85 -1.12 37.50
N THR A 815 8.42 -2.13 38.17
CA THR A 815 7.92 -2.72 39.43
C THR A 815 7.97 -1.75 40.61
N SER A 816 8.81 -0.70 40.55
CA SER A 816 8.90 0.29 41.62
C SER A 816 7.69 1.22 41.64
N LYS A 817 7.12 1.48 42.81
CA LYS A 817 6.14 2.57 42.98
C LYS A 817 6.69 3.98 42.76
N THR A 818 8.01 4.13 42.63
CA THR A 818 8.67 5.43 42.43
C THR A 818 9.20 5.50 41.00
N ALA A 819 8.55 6.32 40.16
CA ALA A 819 8.82 6.37 38.72
C ALA A 819 10.28 6.71 38.34
N SER A 820 11.00 7.45 39.19
CA SER A 820 12.42 7.75 38.97
C SER A 820 13.35 6.55 39.15
N ASN A 821 12.87 5.45 39.74
CA ASN A 821 13.62 4.20 39.90
C ASN A 821 13.40 3.23 38.73
N TRP A 822 12.49 3.53 37.81
CA TRP A 822 12.30 2.73 36.61
C TRP A 822 13.53 2.82 35.71
N ALA A 823 14.01 1.69 35.22
CA ALA A 823 15.23 1.61 34.45
C ALA A 823 15.26 0.37 33.55
N TYR A 824 16.05 0.42 32.49
CA TYR A 824 16.31 -0.78 31.70
C TYR A 824 17.09 -1.79 32.53
N SER A 825 16.72 -3.05 32.36
CA SER A 825 17.36 -4.17 33.02
C SER A 825 18.82 -4.29 32.61
N LYS A 826 19.64 -4.77 33.55
CA LYS A 826 21.07 -4.99 33.34
C LYS A 826 21.42 -6.48 33.24
N PHE A 827 20.51 -7.37 33.62
CA PHE A 827 20.69 -8.82 33.58
C PHE A 827 22.00 -9.27 34.25
N GLY A 828 22.25 -8.76 35.46
CA GLY A 828 23.48 -9.01 36.22
C GLY A 828 24.73 -8.22 35.79
N ASN A 829 24.66 -7.37 34.76
CA ASN A 829 25.77 -6.52 34.31
C ASN A 829 25.80 -5.15 35.03
N THR A 830 26.89 -4.39 34.82
CA THR A 830 27.06 -3.04 35.39
C THR A 830 26.28 -1.96 34.62
N ALA A 831 26.14 -2.15 33.31
CA ALA A 831 25.45 -1.25 32.38
C ALA A 831 24.12 -1.84 31.87
N ILE A 832 23.27 -0.96 31.33
CA ILE A 832 22.05 -1.34 30.60
C ILE A 832 22.45 -2.32 29.49
N THR A 833 21.80 -3.49 29.45
CA THR A 833 22.15 -4.58 28.54
C THR A 833 20.86 -5.19 27.99
N PRO A 834 20.74 -5.45 26.69
CA PRO A 834 19.56 -6.10 26.14
C PRO A 834 19.49 -7.57 26.61
N LEU A 835 18.28 -8.11 26.74
CA LEU A 835 18.05 -9.52 27.02
C LEU A 835 18.65 -10.41 25.92
N TYR A 836 18.57 -9.94 24.67
CA TYR A 836 19.11 -10.61 23.50
C TYR A 836 19.42 -9.62 22.37
N VAL A 837 20.34 -9.98 21.48
CA VAL A 837 20.62 -9.25 20.23
C VAL A 837 20.42 -10.19 19.04
N ALA A 838 19.39 -9.94 18.25
CA ALA A 838 19.01 -10.71 17.08
C ALA A 838 20.00 -10.50 15.93
N LYS A 839 20.57 -11.62 15.45
CA LYS A 839 21.56 -11.66 14.38
C LYS A 839 21.31 -12.83 13.44
N SER A 840 21.59 -12.66 12.15
CA SER A 840 21.49 -13.73 11.16
C SER A 840 22.52 -14.85 11.44
N GLY A 841 22.22 -16.07 11.01
CA GLY A 841 23.12 -17.24 11.15
C GLY A 841 24.27 -17.28 10.15
N ALA A 842 24.54 -16.20 9.40
CA ALA A 842 25.59 -16.14 8.39
C ALA A 842 26.99 -16.09 9.04
N SER A 843 28.04 -16.42 8.27
CA SER A 843 29.44 -16.33 8.72
C SER A 843 29.82 -14.92 9.19
N THR A 844 29.22 -13.90 8.59
CA THR A 844 29.24 -12.50 9.06
C THR A 844 27.81 -12.12 9.47
N PRO A 845 27.44 -12.26 10.75
CA PRO A 845 26.08 -12.03 11.20
C PRO A 845 25.64 -10.57 10.98
N LEU A 846 24.50 -10.39 10.32
CA LEU A 846 23.83 -9.09 10.20
C LEU A 846 22.85 -8.91 11.36
N LEU A 847 22.76 -7.69 11.91
CA LEU A 847 21.71 -7.34 12.87
C LEU A 847 20.34 -7.47 12.19
N GLN A 848 19.36 -7.99 12.91
CA GLN A 848 18.02 -8.22 12.40
C GLN A 848 17.04 -7.26 13.08
N PRO A 849 16.44 -6.28 12.38
CA PRO A 849 15.56 -5.29 12.99
C PRO A 849 14.32 -5.94 13.59
N ILE A 850 13.83 -5.41 14.71
CA ILE A 850 12.57 -5.84 15.35
C ILE A 850 11.58 -4.68 15.27
N THR A 851 10.63 -4.76 14.34
CA THR A 851 9.61 -3.71 14.11
C THR A 851 8.20 -4.16 14.46
N THR A 852 8.05 -5.20 15.28
CA THR A 852 6.77 -5.75 15.73
C THR A 852 6.70 -5.81 17.25
N ALA A 853 5.49 -5.92 17.81
CA ALA A 853 5.34 -6.10 19.26
C ALA A 853 5.82 -7.50 19.67
N PRO A 854 6.70 -7.62 20.68
CA PRO A 854 6.96 -8.92 21.30
C PRO A 854 5.69 -9.47 21.97
N VAL A 855 5.60 -10.79 22.09
CA VAL A 855 4.58 -11.49 22.87
C VAL A 855 5.24 -12.11 24.09
N VAL A 856 4.67 -11.85 25.26
CA VAL A 856 5.16 -12.39 26.53
C VAL A 856 4.19 -13.45 27.06
N ALA A 857 4.69 -14.65 27.32
CA ALA A 857 3.91 -15.78 27.82
C ALA A 857 4.66 -16.55 28.92
N SER A 858 3.91 -17.16 29.84
CA SER A 858 4.44 -18.09 30.81
C SER A 858 4.34 -19.49 30.23
N VAL A 859 5.45 -20.23 30.27
CA VAL A 859 5.49 -21.64 29.87
C VAL A 859 5.95 -22.49 31.03
N THR A 860 5.16 -23.51 31.37
CA THR A 860 5.52 -24.49 32.41
C THR A 860 6.24 -25.67 31.75
N VAL A 861 7.54 -25.79 32.00
CA VAL A 861 8.39 -26.85 31.43
C VAL A 861 9.44 -27.30 32.44
N GLY A 862 9.72 -28.61 32.51
CA GLY A 862 10.71 -29.16 33.43
C GLY A 862 10.44 -28.86 34.91
N GLY A 863 9.16 -28.73 35.31
CA GLY A 863 8.75 -28.50 36.71
C GLY A 863 8.73 -27.05 37.18
N GLY A 864 8.95 -26.06 36.30
CA GLY A 864 8.89 -24.64 36.67
C GLY A 864 8.35 -23.74 35.57
N ASN A 865 7.85 -22.57 35.96
CA ASN A 865 7.32 -21.55 35.05
C ASN A 865 8.45 -20.67 34.52
N ARG A 866 8.45 -20.36 33.22
CA ARG A 866 9.43 -19.48 32.57
C ARG A 866 8.71 -18.39 31.78
N VAL A 867 9.22 -17.17 31.89
CA VAL A 867 8.75 -16.04 31.07
C VAL A 867 9.44 -16.10 29.71
N MET A 868 8.67 -16.39 28.67
CA MET A 868 9.12 -16.41 27.28
C MET A 868 8.73 -15.12 26.58
N VAL A 869 9.70 -14.51 25.90
CA VAL A 869 9.53 -13.33 25.07
C VAL A 869 9.73 -13.74 23.61
N MET A 870 8.65 -13.73 22.83
CA MET A 870 8.63 -14.19 21.45
C MET A 870 8.46 -13.02 20.49
N PHE A 871 9.28 -12.94 19.45
CA PHE A 871 9.30 -11.81 18.52
C PHE A 871 9.87 -12.22 17.17
N GLY A 872 9.41 -11.57 16.11
CA GLY A 872 9.92 -11.76 14.76
C GLY A 872 10.79 -10.60 14.31
N THR A 873 11.73 -10.91 13.41
CA THR A 873 12.58 -9.90 12.79
C THR A 873 12.14 -9.57 11.37
N GLY A 874 12.38 -8.33 10.99
CA GLY A 874 11.94 -7.78 9.72
C GLY A 874 11.80 -6.27 9.81
N GLN A 875 11.79 -5.62 8.65
CA GLN A 875 11.44 -4.22 8.52
C GLN A 875 10.93 -3.98 7.11
N LYS A 876 9.84 -3.22 7.01
CA LYS A 876 9.38 -2.62 5.77
C LYS A 876 9.50 -1.10 5.90
N THR A 877 10.23 -0.47 5.00
CA THR A 877 10.19 0.97 4.77
C THR A 877 9.28 1.21 3.58
N PRO A 878 8.17 1.95 3.74
CA PRO A 878 7.24 2.19 2.66
C PRO A 878 7.89 2.92 1.48
N PHE A 879 7.33 2.70 0.28
CA PHE A 879 7.75 3.35 -0.96
C PHE A 879 7.79 4.89 -0.86
N ASN A 880 8.51 5.52 -1.78
CA ASN A 880 8.47 6.96 -2.03
C ASN A 880 8.43 7.25 -3.55
N SER A 881 8.60 8.51 -3.95
CA SER A 881 8.54 8.90 -5.37
C SER A 881 9.64 8.31 -6.26
N THR A 882 10.76 7.86 -5.70
CA THR A 882 11.95 7.42 -6.44
C THR A 882 12.29 5.94 -6.25
N SER A 883 11.61 5.24 -5.34
CA SER A 883 11.88 3.84 -5.00
C SER A 883 10.65 3.15 -4.37
N GLY A 884 10.47 1.87 -4.68
CA GLY A 884 9.42 1.03 -4.08
C GLY A 884 9.68 0.70 -2.61
N ASP A 885 8.82 -0.14 -2.03
CA ASP A 885 8.98 -0.64 -0.67
C ASP A 885 10.37 -1.29 -0.49
N VAL A 886 11.08 -0.92 0.57
CA VAL A 886 12.39 -1.47 0.91
C VAL A 886 12.25 -2.37 2.13
N TYR A 887 12.89 -3.53 2.07
CA TYR A 887 12.81 -4.55 3.11
C TYR A 887 14.18 -4.83 3.73
N ALA A 888 14.21 -5.34 4.97
CA ALA A 888 15.46 -5.73 5.62
C ALA A 888 16.23 -6.77 4.78
N THR A 889 17.56 -6.66 4.74
CA THR A 889 18.40 -7.60 3.99
C THR A 889 18.77 -8.83 4.82
N GLY A 890 19.09 -9.93 4.14
CA GLY A 890 19.48 -11.19 4.78
C GLY A 890 18.30 -12.00 5.33
N SER A 891 18.59 -13.23 5.75
CA SER A 891 17.61 -14.12 6.37
C SER A 891 17.05 -13.48 7.64
N GLN A 892 15.73 -13.54 7.83
CA GLN A 892 15.05 -13.13 9.06
C GLN A 892 14.67 -14.36 9.90
N THR A 893 14.34 -14.12 11.17
CA THR A 893 14.14 -15.19 12.16
C THR A 893 12.95 -14.89 13.07
N PHE A 894 12.24 -15.93 13.49
CA PHE A 894 11.34 -15.86 14.63
C PHE A 894 12.01 -16.44 15.88
N TYR A 895 12.00 -15.71 16.99
CA TYR A 895 12.69 -16.10 18.23
C TYR A 895 11.68 -16.30 19.36
N GLY A 896 12.02 -17.21 20.28
CA GLY A 896 11.45 -17.28 21.62
C GLY A 896 12.59 -17.30 22.64
N ILE A 897 12.73 -16.23 23.43
CA ILE A 897 13.82 -16.03 24.38
C ILE A 897 13.28 -16.12 25.80
N TRP A 898 13.92 -16.92 26.64
CA TRP A 898 13.62 -16.98 28.07
C TRP A 898 14.24 -15.80 28.81
N ASP A 899 13.40 -15.01 29.47
CA ASP A 899 13.84 -14.07 30.47
C ASP A 899 14.20 -14.80 31.77
N TRP A 900 15.50 -15.05 31.92
CA TRP A 900 16.08 -15.86 32.99
C TRP A 900 16.31 -15.09 34.29
N ASP A 901 16.21 -13.76 34.30
CA ASP A 901 16.51 -12.93 35.47
C ASP A 901 15.21 -12.51 36.18
N MET A 902 14.73 -13.40 37.05
CA MET A 902 13.49 -13.23 37.84
C MET A 902 13.75 -13.15 39.34
N THR A 903 15.01 -13.06 39.77
CA THR A 903 15.39 -13.14 41.20
C THR A 903 14.77 -12.00 42.01
N ALA A 904 14.87 -10.77 41.50
CA ALA A 904 14.31 -9.59 42.16
C ALA A 904 12.77 -9.64 42.20
N TRP A 905 12.15 -10.03 41.09
CA TRP A 905 10.70 -10.17 41.00
C TRP A 905 10.19 -11.23 41.98
N ASN A 906 10.78 -12.43 41.98
CA ASN A 906 10.40 -13.53 42.87
C ASN A 906 10.53 -13.17 44.37
N ALA A 907 11.46 -12.28 44.71
CA ALA A 907 11.65 -11.79 46.08
C ALA A 907 10.57 -10.79 46.51
N ALA A 908 9.99 -10.05 45.55
CA ALA A 908 8.89 -9.11 45.79
C ALA A 908 7.50 -9.77 45.67
N ALA A 909 7.38 -10.80 44.83
CA ALA A 909 6.12 -11.47 44.56
C ALA A 909 5.63 -12.32 45.74
N ILE A 910 4.30 -12.49 45.84
CA ILE A 910 3.66 -13.42 46.76
C ILE A 910 4.02 -14.88 46.39
N ALA A 911 4.03 -15.79 47.38
CA ALA A 911 4.54 -17.16 47.25
C ALA A 911 3.90 -18.04 46.14
N ASN A 912 2.79 -17.62 45.53
CA ASN A 912 2.01 -18.41 44.58
C ASN A 912 2.36 -18.14 43.10
N ALA A 913 3.15 -17.12 42.80
CA ALA A 913 3.67 -16.86 41.46
C ALA A 913 5.21 -16.81 41.56
N GLN A 914 5.87 -17.85 41.05
CA GLN A 914 7.33 -17.98 41.06
C GLN A 914 7.78 -18.43 39.68
N TYR A 915 8.81 -17.76 39.16
CA TYR A 915 9.43 -18.11 37.88
C TYR A 915 10.82 -18.68 38.10
N VAL A 916 11.26 -19.56 37.21
CA VAL A 916 12.64 -20.06 37.22
C VAL A 916 13.57 -18.87 36.96
N SER A 917 14.58 -18.72 37.83
CA SER A 917 15.57 -17.67 37.74
C SER A 917 16.99 -18.23 37.78
N LEU A 918 17.93 -17.56 37.11
CA LEU A 918 19.36 -17.85 37.17
C LEU A 918 20.13 -16.66 37.77
N ALA A 919 21.25 -16.93 38.43
CA ALA A 919 22.17 -15.87 38.86
C ALA A 919 22.90 -15.28 37.64
N GLY A 920 23.04 -13.95 37.58
CA GLY A 920 23.67 -13.27 36.44
C GLY A 920 25.18 -13.03 36.57
N PRO A 921 25.84 -12.56 35.48
CA PRO A 921 25.29 -12.39 34.13
C PRO A 921 25.29 -13.71 33.32
N GLN A 922 24.30 -13.91 32.46
CA GLN A 922 24.28 -15.00 31.47
C GLN A 922 24.56 -14.47 30.05
N THR A 923 25.15 -15.31 29.20
CA THR A 923 25.36 -14.99 27.77
C THR A 923 24.35 -15.72 26.90
N VAL A 924 23.32 -15.01 26.45
CA VAL A 924 22.32 -15.54 25.52
C VAL A 924 22.78 -15.25 24.09
N SER A 925 23.20 -16.29 23.37
CA SER A 925 23.64 -16.19 21.98
C SER A 925 22.83 -17.11 21.09
N ARG A 926 22.87 -16.89 19.79
CA ARG A 926 22.13 -17.68 18.80
C ARG A 926 22.41 -19.19 18.90
N SER A 927 23.65 -19.59 19.18
CA SER A 927 24.04 -21.00 19.36
C SER A 927 23.54 -21.62 20.67
N ALA A 928 23.09 -20.80 21.62
CA ALA A 928 22.47 -21.22 22.88
C ALA A 928 20.93 -21.27 22.76
N LEU A 929 20.39 -21.29 21.54
CA LEU A 929 18.97 -21.47 21.27
C LEU A 929 18.75 -22.79 20.52
N LEU A 930 17.62 -23.42 20.74
CA LEU A 930 17.19 -24.56 19.94
C LEU A 930 16.82 -24.09 18.53
N GLN A 931 17.60 -24.50 17.53
CA GLN A 931 17.26 -24.28 16.12
C GLN A 931 16.09 -25.19 15.74
N GLN A 932 15.00 -24.59 15.27
CA GLN A 932 13.92 -25.27 14.60
C GLN A 932 14.10 -25.19 13.08
N THR A 933 13.62 -26.23 12.40
CA THR A 933 13.71 -26.35 10.94
C THR A 933 12.36 -26.75 10.35
N LEU A 934 12.11 -26.26 9.13
CA LEU A 934 10.98 -26.69 8.34
C LEU A 934 11.19 -28.13 7.88
N ALA A 935 10.22 -29.00 8.13
CA ALA A 935 10.28 -30.40 7.69
C ALA A 935 9.97 -30.53 6.19
N SER A 936 8.92 -29.85 5.71
CA SER A 936 8.56 -29.79 4.29
C SER A 936 7.57 -28.65 3.99
N THR A 937 7.44 -28.33 2.71
CA THR A 937 6.41 -27.43 2.14
C THR A 937 5.65 -28.17 1.05
N SER A 938 4.34 -27.99 0.97
CA SER A 938 3.52 -28.49 -0.14
C SER A 938 2.63 -27.38 -0.73
N THR A 939 2.49 -27.36 -2.04
CA THR A 939 1.58 -26.44 -2.76
C THR A 939 0.21 -27.08 -3.00
N GLY A 940 -0.84 -26.25 -3.09
CA GLY A 940 -2.19 -26.67 -3.48
C GLY A 940 -3.26 -26.28 -2.46
N SER A 941 -4.47 -26.02 -2.95
CA SER A 941 -5.64 -25.81 -2.11
C SER A 941 -6.11 -27.14 -1.51
N GLY A 942 -6.10 -27.23 -0.19
CA GLY A 942 -6.79 -28.32 0.49
C GLY A 942 -8.30 -28.20 0.33
N THR A 943 -9.06 -28.84 1.23
CA THR A 943 -10.52 -28.71 1.24
C THR A 943 -11.04 -27.28 1.47
N ASN A 944 -10.17 -26.33 1.89
CA ASN A 944 -10.46 -24.91 1.94
C ASN A 944 -9.80 -24.19 0.75
N SER A 945 -10.61 -23.71 -0.20
CA SER A 945 -10.15 -23.00 -1.41
C SER A 945 -9.37 -21.70 -1.15
N GLN A 946 -9.34 -21.20 0.10
CA GLN A 946 -8.55 -20.01 0.49
C GLN A 946 -7.09 -20.32 0.84
N VAL A 947 -6.76 -21.55 1.24
CA VAL A 947 -5.39 -21.95 1.62
C VAL A 947 -4.62 -22.32 0.36
N LEU A 948 -3.46 -21.71 0.12
CA LEU A 948 -2.68 -21.91 -1.11
C LEU A 948 -1.55 -22.96 -0.96
N GLY A 949 -1.22 -23.33 0.27
CA GLY A 949 -0.14 -24.25 0.59
C GLY A 949 0.02 -24.48 2.09
N TYR A 950 0.89 -25.44 2.43
CA TYR A 950 1.11 -25.93 3.79
C TYR A 950 2.60 -26.01 4.13
N ARG A 951 2.94 -25.67 5.38
CA ARG A 951 4.28 -25.84 5.99
C ARG A 951 4.19 -26.81 7.16
N TYR A 952 5.08 -27.81 7.14
CA TYR A 952 5.16 -28.82 8.18
C TYR A 952 6.34 -28.54 9.11
N LEU A 953 6.07 -28.50 10.42
CA LEU A 953 7.07 -28.31 11.46
C LEU A 953 7.30 -29.63 12.21
N ASN A 954 8.55 -29.90 12.58
CA ASN A 954 8.88 -31.06 13.39
C ASN A 954 8.25 -30.96 14.79
N VAL A 955 7.75 -32.09 15.29
CA VAL A 955 7.24 -32.21 16.67
C VAL A 955 8.23 -32.98 17.54
N GLY A 956 8.12 -32.83 18.86
CA GLY A 956 8.90 -33.63 19.83
C GLY A 956 10.32 -33.11 20.11
N THR A 957 10.75 -32.02 19.48
CA THR A 957 11.96 -31.30 19.89
C THR A 957 11.70 -30.52 21.17
N VAL A 958 12.59 -30.66 22.15
CA VAL A 958 12.50 -30.00 23.45
C VAL A 958 13.67 -29.05 23.64
N VAL A 959 13.43 -27.90 24.24
CA VAL A 959 14.50 -26.99 24.65
C VAL A 959 15.17 -27.58 25.88
N CYS A 960 16.48 -27.80 25.79
CA CYS A 960 17.33 -28.24 26.88
C CYS A 960 17.75 -27.05 27.72
N TRP A 961 16.82 -26.57 28.55
CA TRP A 961 16.94 -25.34 29.32
C TRP A 961 18.17 -25.29 30.22
N GLN A 962 18.91 -24.18 30.20
CA GLN A 962 19.99 -23.92 31.14
C GLN A 962 19.52 -24.08 32.59
N GLY A 963 20.28 -24.83 33.40
CA GLY A 963 19.98 -25.06 34.81
C GLY A 963 18.80 -26.00 35.07
N SER A 964 18.31 -26.71 34.05
CA SER A 964 17.25 -27.72 34.15
C SER A 964 17.80 -29.14 34.05
N SER A 965 17.01 -30.12 34.51
CA SER A 965 17.19 -31.56 34.27
C SER A 965 16.23 -32.12 33.22
N ALA A 966 15.54 -31.24 32.48
CA ALA A 966 14.55 -31.64 31.47
C ALA A 966 15.12 -32.48 30.32
N CYS A 967 16.37 -32.23 29.90
CA CYS A 967 17.09 -33.09 28.95
C CYS A 967 18.14 -33.95 29.65
N THR A 968 18.50 -35.07 29.02
CA THR A 968 19.54 -36.00 29.48
C THR A 968 20.96 -35.40 29.44
N SER A 969 21.21 -34.46 28.53
CA SER A 969 22.49 -33.75 28.38
C SER A 969 22.26 -32.41 27.68
N ASN A 970 23.27 -31.53 27.65
CA ASN A 970 23.25 -30.24 26.97
C ASN A 970 22.13 -29.29 27.42
N ASN A 971 21.84 -29.26 28.73
CA ASN A 971 20.94 -28.28 29.35
C ASN A 971 21.61 -26.89 29.37
N ASN A 972 21.78 -26.28 28.21
CA ASN A 972 22.48 -25.01 28.00
C ASN A 972 21.72 -23.99 27.12
N GLN A 973 20.44 -24.23 26.89
CA GLN A 973 19.62 -23.42 26.00
C GLN A 973 18.76 -22.41 26.75
N TYR A 974 18.51 -21.27 26.11
CA TYR A 974 17.73 -20.15 26.65
C TYR A 974 16.46 -19.88 25.83
N GLY A 975 16.02 -20.85 25.04
CA GLY A 975 14.86 -20.71 24.18
C GLY A 975 15.08 -21.35 22.83
N TRP A 976 14.46 -20.79 21.80
CA TRP A 976 14.39 -21.36 20.46
C TRP A 976 14.41 -20.29 19.38
N LEU A 977 14.71 -20.71 18.15
CA LEU A 977 14.65 -19.86 16.96
C LEU A 977 14.16 -20.66 15.75
N PHE A 978 13.52 -19.97 14.80
CA PHE A 978 13.11 -20.50 13.51
C PHE A 978 13.50 -19.51 12.41
N ASP A 979 14.46 -19.88 11.56
CA ASP A 979 14.81 -19.08 10.38
C ASP A 979 13.70 -19.18 9.33
N LEU A 980 13.29 -18.04 8.80
CA LEU A 980 12.26 -17.99 7.77
C LEU A 980 12.82 -18.58 6.47
N PRO A 981 12.19 -19.64 5.92
CA PRO A 981 12.82 -20.48 4.91
C PRO A 981 12.75 -19.89 3.50
N THR A 982 11.86 -18.92 3.24
CA THR A 982 11.73 -18.28 1.93
C THR A 982 12.63 -17.04 1.85
N THR A 983 13.30 -16.84 0.71
CA THR A 983 14.15 -15.67 0.48
C THR A 983 13.40 -14.37 0.75
N ASN A 984 14.02 -13.48 1.53
CA ASN A 984 13.47 -12.20 1.97
C ASN A 984 12.18 -12.29 2.80
N GLU A 985 11.71 -13.47 3.21
CA GLU A 985 10.58 -13.60 4.12
C GLU A 985 10.91 -12.96 5.47
N GLN A 986 9.96 -12.20 6.03
CA GLN A 986 10.13 -11.42 7.27
C GLN A 986 8.88 -11.47 8.13
N ILE A 987 9.00 -11.06 9.38
CA ILE A 987 7.86 -10.81 10.27
C ILE A 987 7.78 -9.31 10.52
N ILE A 988 6.82 -8.67 9.85
CA ILE A 988 6.48 -7.24 9.99
C ILE A 988 5.08 -7.04 10.58
N TYR A 989 4.38 -8.13 10.90
CA TYR A 989 3.10 -8.15 11.61
C TYR A 989 3.28 -8.74 12.99
N SER A 990 2.67 -8.14 14.01
CA SER A 990 2.85 -8.57 15.38
C SER A 990 2.32 -9.99 15.62
N PRO A 991 3.11 -10.88 16.26
CA PRO A 991 2.61 -12.17 16.71
C PRO A 991 1.55 -12.00 17.81
N THR A 992 0.76 -13.06 18.05
CA THR A 992 -0.22 -13.12 19.14
C THR A 992 -0.34 -14.55 19.69
N ILE A 993 -0.87 -14.72 20.91
CA ILE A 993 -1.22 -16.04 21.44
C ILE A 993 -2.64 -16.38 21.03
N ILE A 994 -2.85 -17.49 20.32
CA ILE A 994 -4.17 -17.99 19.94
C ILE A 994 -4.21 -19.50 20.18
N GLY A 995 -5.20 -19.98 20.94
CA GLY A 995 -5.39 -21.42 21.18
C GLY A 995 -4.18 -22.12 21.81
N GLY A 996 -3.39 -21.41 22.62
CA GLY A 996 -2.16 -21.92 23.25
C GLY A 996 -0.92 -21.96 22.34
N ALA A 997 -1.04 -21.53 21.08
CA ALA A 997 0.06 -21.35 20.14
C ALA A 997 0.49 -19.88 20.06
N VAL A 998 1.75 -19.61 19.67
CA VAL A 998 2.12 -18.29 19.17
C VAL A 998 1.92 -18.25 17.65
N VAL A 999 1.01 -17.39 17.20
CA VAL A 999 0.57 -17.30 15.81
C VAL A 999 1.05 -15.98 15.20
N VAL A 1000 1.56 -16.03 13.97
CA VAL A 1000 2.10 -14.87 13.27
C VAL A 1000 1.87 -14.96 11.77
N ASN A 1001 1.59 -13.81 11.15
CA ASN A 1001 1.61 -13.67 9.69
C ASN A 1001 3.02 -13.23 9.24
N THR A 1002 3.60 -13.94 8.27
CA THR A 1002 4.86 -13.55 7.62
C THR A 1002 4.59 -12.75 6.36
N ALA A 1003 5.56 -11.94 5.95
CA ALA A 1003 5.56 -11.16 4.73
C ALA A 1003 6.73 -11.60 3.85
N ILE A 1004 6.43 -12.03 2.63
CA ILE A 1004 7.38 -12.29 1.56
C ILE A 1004 7.25 -11.13 0.58
N PRO A 1005 8.24 -10.23 0.53
CA PRO A 1005 8.27 -9.13 -0.41
C PRO A 1005 8.01 -9.66 -1.82
N PRO A 1006 7.13 -9.00 -2.58
CA PRO A 1006 6.86 -9.49 -3.90
C PRO A 1006 8.11 -9.33 -4.77
N THR A 1007 8.29 -10.24 -5.72
CA THR A 1007 9.42 -10.14 -6.65
C THR A 1007 9.12 -9.02 -7.62
N VAL A 1008 9.73 -7.86 -7.38
CA VAL A 1008 9.65 -6.74 -8.30
C VAL A 1008 10.62 -6.98 -9.44
N SER A 1009 10.24 -7.85 -10.38
CA SER A 1009 10.99 -8.04 -11.62
C SER A 1009 10.09 -7.79 -12.83
N ALA A 1010 10.69 -7.13 -13.82
CA ALA A 1010 10.08 -6.98 -15.12
C ALA A 1010 9.72 -8.30 -15.82
N SER A 1011 10.40 -9.40 -15.46
CA SER A 1011 10.12 -10.70 -16.07
C SER A 1011 8.81 -11.34 -15.59
N THR A 1012 8.28 -10.94 -14.42
CA THR A 1012 7.08 -11.54 -13.79
C THR A 1012 5.81 -10.69 -13.89
N CYS A 1013 5.86 -9.52 -14.54
CA CYS A 1013 4.67 -8.69 -14.87
C CYS A 1013 3.81 -8.30 -13.70
N ASN A 1014 4.46 -8.14 -12.56
CA ASN A 1014 3.82 -7.73 -11.35
C ASN A 1014 4.93 -7.17 -10.47
N ALA A 1015 4.73 -5.98 -9.93
CA ALA A 1015 5.34 -5.69 -8.63
C ALA A 1015 4.83 -6.68 -7.58
N GLY A 1016 3.75 -7.44 -7.89
CA GLY A 1016 3.14 -8.48 -7.08
C GLY A 1016 2.45 -7.91 -5.87
N LEU A 1017 1.39 -8.56 -5.41
CA LEU A 1017 1.03 -8.41 -4.01
C LEU A 1017 2.02 -9.23 -3.20
N GLN A 1018 2.41 -8.71 -2.04
CA GLN A 1018 3.16 -9.46 -1.04
C GLN A 1018 2.52 -10.85 -0.87
N SER A 1019 3.32 -11.90 -0.67
CA SER A 1019 2.79 -13.20 -0.24
C SER A 1019 3.17 -13.47 1.20
N GLY A 1020 2.66 -14.53 1.81
CA GLY A 1020 2.96 -14.77 3.22
C GLY A 1020 2.32 -16.01 3.79
N TRP A 1021 2.82 -16.41 4.96
CA TRP A 1021 2.34 -17.58 5.69
C TRP A 1021 1.74 -17.16 7.02
N THR A 1022 0.60 -17.74 7.38
CA THR A 1022 0.13 -17.73 8.77
C THR A 1022 0.75 -18.96 9.45
N MET A 1023 1.66 -18.72 10.38
CA MET A 1023 2.43 -19.74 11.09
C MET A 1023 1.96 -19.84 12.54
N ALA A 1024 1.99 -21.03 13.13
CA ALA A 1024 1.69 -21.30 14.53
C ALA A 1024 2.79 -22.19 15.11
N PHE A 1025 3.36 -21.75 16.24
CA PHE A 1025 4.47 -22.42 16.91
C PHE A 1025 4.09 -22.77 18.36
N ASP A 1026 4.67 -23.86 18.89
CA ASP A 1026 4.63 -24.12 20.33
C ASP A 1026 5.46 -23.04 21.07
N PRO A 1027 4.89 -22.25 21.99
CA PRO A 1027 5.62 -21.22 22.72
C PRO A 1027 6.84 -21.75 23.50
N ALA A 1028 6.81 -23.02 23.91
CA ALA A 1028 7.88 -23.63 24.70
C ALA A 1028 9.07 -24.11 23.85
N SER A 1029 8.86 -24.48 22.58
CA SER A 1029 9.90 -25.10 21.75
C SER A 1029 10.16 -24.42 20.41
N GLY A 1030 9.21 -23.63 19.90
CA GLY A 1030 9.25 -23.07 18.55
C GLY A 1030 8.99 -24.10 17.44
N GLY A 1031 8.68 -25.35 17.81
CA GLY A 1031 8.39 -26.44 16.87
C GLY A 1031 6.90 -26.55 16.55
N GLY A 1032 6.54 -27.64 15.87
CA GLY A 1032 5.15 -27.99 15.62
C GLY A 1032 4.44 -28.47 16.89
N ILE A 1033 3.13 -28.22 16.97
CA ILE A 1033 2.28 -28.69 18.05
C ILE A 1033 1.87 -30.14 17.76
N VAL A 1034 1.88 -31.02 18.78
CA VAL A 1034 1.67 -32.48 18.62
C VAL A 1034 0.32 -32.79 17.96
N GLN A 1035 -0.74 -32.10 18.37
CA GLN A 1035 -1.96 -32.00 17.57
C GLN A 1035 -1.77 -30.86 16.57
N SER A 1036 -1.92 -31.15 15.28
CA SER A 1036 -1.73 -30.16 14.23
C SER A 1036 -2.65 -28.96 14.46
N PHE A 1037 -2.06 -27.77 14.60
CA PHE A 1037 -2.81 -26.54 14.86
C PHE A 1037 -3.73 -26.20 13.68
N PHE A 1038 -3.20 -26.35 12.46
CA PHE A 1038 -3.99 -26.23 11.23
C PHE A 1038 -4.38 -27.62 10.71
N PRO A 1039 -5.57 -27.77 10.08
CA PRO A 1039 -5.88 -28.97 9.33
C PRO A 1039 -4.97 -29.09 8.08
N GLY A 1040 -4.56 -30.31 7.76
CA GLY A 1040 -3.87 -30.61 6.50
C GLY A 1040 -4.78 -30.53 5.27
N SER A 1041 -4.21 -30.75 4.08
CA SER A 1041 -4.95 -30.64 2.81
C SER A 1041 -6.15 -31.59 2.70
N ASN A 1042 -6.11 -32.72 3.40
CA ASN A 1042 -7.19 -33.70 3.51
C ASN A 1042 -8.05 -33.54 4.78
N GLY A 1043 -7.87 -32.45 5.54
CA GLY A 1043 -8.54 -32.22 6.82
C GLY A 1043 -7.92 -32.95 8.02
N SER A 1044 -6.83 -33.72 7.85
CA SER A 1044 -6.17 -34.43 8.95
C SER A 1044 -5.52 -33.49 9.96
N THR A 1045 -5.60 -33.84 11.24
CA THR A 1045 -4.98 -33.11 12.36
C THR A 1045 -3.85 -33.90 13.04
N GLY A 1046 -3.53 -35.10 12.53
CA GLY A 1046 -2.53 -35.99 13.09
C GLY A 1046 -1.12 -35.69 12.61
N THR A 1047 -0.13 -36.21 13.35
CA THR A 1047 1.28 -36.16 12.96
C THR A 1047 1.55 -37.04 11.74
N VAL A 1048 2.27 -36.49 10.77
CA VAL A 1048 2.74 -37.21 9.57
C VAL A 1048 4.26 -37.20 9.58
N ASN A 1049 4.89 -38.37 9.64
CA ASN A 1049 6.35 -38.54 9.65
C ASN A 1049 7.09 -37.69 10.71
N GLY A 1050 6.51 -37.54 11.90
CA GLY A 1050 7.10 -36.73 12.98
C GLY A 1050 6.94 -35.21 12.81
N SER A 1051 6.05 -34.77 11.92
CA SER A 1051 5.75 -33.35 11.70
C SER A 1051 4.24 -33.08 11.71
N THR A 1052 3.86 -31.83 11.99
CA THR A 1052 2.47 -31.36 11.93
C THR A 1052 2.37 -30.06 11.12
N VAL A 1053 1.16 -29.69 10.71
CA VAL A 1053 0.94 -28.45 9.95
C VAL A 1053 1.07 -27.27 10.91
N GLY A 1054 2.23 -26.63 10.85
CA GLY A 1054 2.56 -25.42 11.60
C GLY A 1054 2.39 -24.13 10.79
N GLY A 1055 2.00 -24.23 9.52
CA GLY A 1055 1.69 -23.04 8.72
C GLY A 1055 0.81 -23.30 7.51
N ILE A 1056 0.03 -22.28 7.16
CA ILE A 1056 -0.84 -22.24 5.98
C ILE A 1056 -0.57 -20.96 5.18
N GLN A 1057 -0.57 -21.06 3.86
CA GLN A 1057 -0.38 -19.91 2.99
C GLN A 1057 -1.72 -19.21 2.76
N LEU A 1058 -2.02 -18.22 3.60
CA LEU A 1058 -3.21 -17.35 3.46
C LEU A 1058 -2.87 -15.99 2.82
N ASN A 1059 -1.58 -15.64 2.72
CA ASN A 1059 -1.14 -14.27 2.44
C ASN A 1059 -1.83 -13.26 3.37
N GLY A 1060 -1.89 -13.60 4.67
CA GLY A 1060 -2.51 -12.78 5.70
C GLY A 1060 -1.72 -11.51 5.98
N VAL A 1061 -2.42 -10.41 6.25
CA VAL A 1061 -1.84 -9.13 6.71
C VAL A 1061 -2.36 -8.78 8.09
N GLY A 1062 -1.59 -7.97 8.83
CA GLY A 1062 -1.91 -7.60 10.19
C GLY A 1062 -1.76 -8.77 11.17
N SER A 1063 -2.10 -8.50 12.44
CA SER A 1063 -2.10 -9.55 13.48
C SER A 1063 -3.33 -10.44 13.29
N PRO A 1064 -3.19 -11.78 13.32
CA PRO A 1064 -4.35 -12.67 13.20
C PRO A 1064 -5.28 -12.55 14.42
N SER A 1065 -6.57 -12.78 14.21
CA SER A 1065 -7.60 -12.80 15.27
C SER A 1065 -8.30 -14.16 15.29
N SER A 1066 -9.08 -14.45 16.35
CA SER A 1066 -9.81 -15.72 16.45
C SER A 1066 -11.25 -15.57 16.94
N ILE A 1067 -12.12 -16.44 16.44
CA ILE A 1067 -13.53 -16.57 16.83
C ILE A 1067 -13.87 -18.03 17.07
N SER A 1068 -14.78 -18.33 18.00
CA SER A 1068 -15.27 -19.70 18.24
C SER A 1068 -16.74 -19.86 17.89
N TYR A 1069 -17.15 -20.94 17.22
CA TYR A 1069 -18.54 -21.25 16.86
C TYR A 1069 -18.83 -22.73 16.99
N ASN A 1070 -19.96 -23.10 17.62
CA ASN A 1070 -20.37 -24.50 17.84
C ASN A 1070 -19.24 -25.40 18.40
N GLY A 1071 -18.45 -24.87 19.34
CA GLY A 1071 -17.31 -25.57 19.94
C GLY A 1071 -16.09 -25.73 19.02
N GLN A 1072 -16.08 -25.08 17.86
CA GLN A 1072 -14.94 -25.01 16.94
C GLN A 1072 -14.30 -23.64 16.97
N SER A 1073 -13.02 -23.55 16.62
CA SER A 1073 -12.29 -22.28 16.60
C SER A 1073 -11.77 -21.96 15.20
N TYR A 1074 -11.83 -20.68 14.84
CA TYR A 1074 -11.47 -20.17 13.52
C TYR A 1074 -10.57 -18.95 13.67
N LEU A 1075 -9.51 -18.92 12.88
CA LEU A 1075 -8.71 -17.74 12.64
C LEU A 1075 -9.41 -16.85 11.62
N VAL A 1076 -9.35 -15.55 11.85
CA VAL A 1076 -9.80 -14.53 10.92
C VAL A 1076 -8.65 -13.56 10.68
N SER A 1077 -8.35 -13.36 9.38
CA SER A 1077 -7.31 -12.45 8.91
C SER A 1077 -7.78 -11.74 7.65
N GLN A 1078 -7.24 -10.56 7.35
CA GLN A 1078 -7.31 -10.00 6.00
C GLN A 1078 -6.23 -10.64 5.14
N THR A 1079 -6.51 -10.85 3.87
CA THR A 1079 -5.48 -11.18 2.88
C THR A 1079 -4.95 -9.91 2.22
N VAL A 1080 -3.78 -10.02 1.58
CA VAL A 1080 -3.21 -8.95 0.74
C VAL A 1080 -4.13 -8.46 -0.39
N ASN A 1081 -5.21 -9.18 -0.71
CA ASN A 1081 -6.22 -8.77 -1.68
C ASN A 1081 -7.38 -7.97 -1.05
N GLY A 1082 -7.25 -7.52 0.20
CA GLY A 1082 -8.31 -6.76 0.86
C GLY A 1082 -9.56 -7.59 1.24
N THR A 1083 -9.44 -8.92 1.27
CA THR A 1083 -10.57 -9.82 1.56
C THR A 1083 -10.35 -10.59 2.86
N ALA A 1084 -11.42 -10.90 3.58
CA ALA A 1084 -11.34 -11.74 4.77
C ALA A 1084 -11.05 -13.21 4.42
N ALA A 1085 -10.11 -13.81 5.14
CA ALA A 1085 -9.86 -15.25 5.16
C ALA A 1085 -10.28 -15.84 6.50
N VAL A 1086 -10.97 -16.97 6.45
CA VAL A 1086 -11.39 -17.73 7.64
C VAL A 1086 -10.83 -19.14 7.54
N SER A 1087 -10.12 -19.56 8.58
CA SER A 1087 -9.51 -20.89 8.62
C SER A 1087 -9.72 -21.54 9.97
N ARG A 1088 -10.19 -22.79 9.98
CA ARG A 1088 -10.34 -23.57 11.21
C ARG A 1088 -8.98 -23.88 11.82
N TYR A 1089 -8.87 -23.83 13.14
CA TYR A 1089 -7.70 -24.29 13.87
C TYR A 1089 -8.12 -25.17 15.06
N TYR A 1090 -7.14 -25.92 15.58
CA TYR A 1090 -7.31 -26.81 16.73
C TYR A 1090 -6.45 -26.30 17.88
N PRO A 1091 -7.05 -25.85 18.99
CA PRO A 1091 -6.31 -25.40 20.18
C PRO A 1091 -5.42 -26.51 20.73
N ARG A 1092 -4.33 -26.12 21.40
CA ARG A 1092 -3.42 -27.02 22.13
C ARG A 1092 -4.01 -27.38 23.50
N ASP A 1093 -4.02 -28.66 23.85
CA ASP A 1093 -4.27 -29.12 25.21
C ASP A 1093 -3.07 -28.77 26.13
N GLY A 1094 -3.24 -27.80 27.04
CA GLY A 1094 -2.30 -27.54 28.17
C GLY A 1094 -1.62 -26.16 28.28
N ALA A 1095 -1.82 -25.55 29.46
CA ALA A 1095 -1.00 -24.66 30.32
C ALA A 1095 -0.16 -23.46 29.81
N SER A 1096 -0.12 -23.11 28.53
CA SER A 1096 0.54 -21.85 28.13
C SER A 1096 -0.42 -20.67 28.31
N SER A 1097 -0.14 -19.77 29.26
CA SER A 1097 -0.95 -18.56 29.49
C SER A 1097 -0.17 -17.31 29.10
N ARG A 1098 -0.79 -16.45 28.29
CA ARG A 1098 -0.29 -15.10 28.01
C ARG A 1098 -0.22 -14.31 29.31
N VAL A 1099 0.86 -13.54 29.51
CA VAL A 1099 1.13 -12.79 30.74
C VAL A 1099 0.97 -11.28 30.53
N SER A 1100 0.63 -10.87 29.30
CA SER A 1100 0.14 -9.53 29.01
C SER A 1100 -1.40 -9.55 29.02
N TRP A 1101 -2.03 -8.94 30.02
CA TRP A 1101 -3.49 -8.90 30.13
C TRP A 1101 -4.10 -7.89 29.16
N LYS A 1102 -4.70 -8.39 28.08
CA LYS A 1102 -5.76 -7.71 27.29
C LYS A 1102 -6.56 -8.66 26.38
N GLU A 1103 -6.53 -9.98 26.63
CA GLU A 1103 -7.55 -10.88 26.09
C GLU A 1103 -8.58 -11.17 27.17
N ILE A 1104 -9.84 -10.89 26.83
CA ILE A 1104 -11.03 -11.05 27.66
C ILE A 1104 -11.13 -12.53 28.03
N ARG A 1105 -10.86 -12.86 29.30
CA ARG A 1105 -11.28 -14.14 29.87
C ARG A 1105 -12.81 -14.17 29.86
N TYR A 1106 -13.37 -15.20 29.22
CA TYR A 1106 -14.78 -15.59 29.40
C TYR A 1106 -14.92 -16.50 30.61
#